data_AF-A0A6H9WRV8-F1
#
_entry.id   AF-A0A6H9WRV8-F1
#
_cell.length_a   1.000
_cell.length_b   1.000
_cell.length_c   1.000
_cell.angle_alpha   90.00
_cell.angle_beta   90.00
_cell.angle_gamma   90.00
#
_symmetry.space_group_name_H-M   'P 1'
#
loop_
_entity.id
_entity.type
_entity.pdbx_description
1 polymer ?
#
loop_
_entity_poly.entity_id
_entity_poly.type
_entity_poly.pdbx_seq_one_letter_code
_entity_poly.pdbx_strand_id
1 'polypeptide(L)'
;MYTTDFSVVPAQGQAGAVVLAEGRSSAGRADGVTWRRRLRDGSIAFELLTVATAEQAEAIARSHPARTVVLVAEERGYTNGIWRAEGAEPMAHNEHFHPTSSETRESRTPPRIAAAVRRPRGEAKPSRPRRWTIFDTGSMFLGATRYRHPIAWLVTNRYWWTMTAKMARMSGSVWHGVYWEPPWTLGTLATYRTRDDMLRFARMPEHRHLMQWIVQDTVNANAGFIRLYATREELARQTAEGGGPFAHAEPEEEGRRVSHGGRVGAESPRLHLAPVETEADFQAFLAAPRRGEPEHLAVPLQESSLRSWRERGAPGGEPVELFLARRGDPETGEVVGRTTIHADARLDAKLGTRATLFGATFAATAGDLRDLLSAIERRAGDDGSAELFGPVSLLPNQMGGVITSGFGERGFMDSPWNHEWVPAAYEAAGFVRWHESDSWIARLGGDPASAGVSATDLERAGIRIRRASRIRHRRDVRDLRALTNAAFEQLPYYTEISAEEMRAATDGLIALMDPNLWLFAIDRASGEPVAFVLAVPDITRVLQRSGGRVGVRELLTILRDRMLRGGGRASLGASRGSGADDAREAILLIHGALPSVQGRGIVSLLWRELETGLRNGGYTALRSTVIGRDNPASSRHIERLRGVPLHGHTYFRKRLGGASRRAGGAARGATGSDPESTPEPERTDA
;
A
#
# COMPACT_ATOMS: atom_id res chain seq x y z
N MET A 1 13.17 -2.38 27.92
CA MET A 1 11.81 -1.88 28.27
C MET A 1 11.26 -2.36 29.60
N TYR A 2 11.86 -3.36 30.25
CA TYR A 2 11.47 -3.67 31.63
C TYR A 2 11.70 -2.47 32.53
N THR A 3 10.87 -2.37 33.56
CA THR A 3 11.01 -1.38 34.63
C THR A 3 10.49 -1.97 35.94
N THR A 4 11.06 -1.52 37.04
CA THR A 4 10.47 -1.62 38.39
C THR A 4 9.92 -0.27 38.85
N ASP A 5 10.29 0.82 38.17
CA ASP A 5 9.82 2.17 38.45
C ASP A 5 8.63 2.55 37.56
N PHE A 6 7.48 2.77 38.21
CA PHE A 6 6.24 3.21 37.59
C PHE A 6 5.86 4.64 38.00
N SER A 7 6.73 5.39 38.68
CA SER A 7 6.43 6.72 39.24
C SER A 7 5.91 7.73 38.21
N VAL A 8 6.26 7.57 36.93
CA VAL A 8 5.90 8.48 35.84
C VAL A 8 4.73 7.99 34.96
N VAL A 9 4.14 6.82 35.25
CA VAL A 9 2.95 6.34 34.53
C VAL A 9 1.67 6.96 35.12
N PRO A 10 0.53 6.98 34.40
CA PRO A 10 -0.76 7.42 34.95
C PRO A 10 -1.18 6.65 36.21
N ALA A 11 -2.05 7.24 37.05
CA ALA A 11 -2.41 6.74 38.39
C ALA A 11 -2.79 5.25 38.44
N GLN A 12 -3.47 4.74 37.41
CA GLN A 12 -3.86 3.34 37.31
C GLN A 12 -2.65 2.39 37.13
N GLY A 13 -1.56 2.81 36.50
CA GLY A 13 -0.36 1.99 36.32
C GLY A 13 0.60 2.01 37.53
N GLN A 14 0.41 2.94 38.46
CA GLN A 14 1.20 3.06 39.70
C GLN A 14 0.72 2.11 40.82
N ALA A 15 -0.39 1.41 40.59
CA ALA A 15 -1.06 0.65 41.63
C ALA A 15 -0.32 -0.64 42.00
N GLY A 16 -0.09 -0.84 43.30
CA GLY A 16 0.48 -2.07 43.87
C GLY A 16 -0.54 -3.19 44.10
N ALA A 17 -1.84 -2.91 43.98
CA ALA A 17 -2.87 -3.95 43.92
C ALA A 17 -4.16 -3.47 43.22
N VAL A 18 -4.95 -4.44 42.75
CA VAL A 18 -6.27 -4.26 42.13
C VAL A 18 -7.32 -5.09 42.85
N VAL A 19 -8.49 -4.52 43.07
CA VAL A 19 -9.69 -5.22 43.55
C VAL A 19 -10.74 -5.24 42.43
N LEU A 20 -11.20 -6.44 42.07
CA LEU A 20 -12.39 -6.64 41.25
C LEU A 20 -13.56 -6.91 42.18
N ALA A 21 -14.56 -6.04 42.23
CA ALA A 21 -15.67 -6.12 43.18
C ALA A 21 -17.02 -6.17 42.47
N GLU A 22 -17.87 -7.14 42.81
CA GLU A 22 -19.21 -7.26 42.24
C GLU A 22 -20.13 -6.11 42.68
N GLY A 23 -20.88 -5.54 41.74
CA GLY A 23 -21.76 -4.41 42.04
C GLY A 23 -21.02 -3.10 42.22
N ARG A 24 -21.37 -2.33 43.27
CA ARG A 24 -20.80 -1.02 43.57
C ARG A 24 -20.16 -1.05 44.95
N SER A 25 -18.89 -0.69 45.04
CA SER A 25 -18.20 -0.54 46.31
C SER A 25 -18.46 0.84 46.91
N SER A 26 -18.58 0.87 48.25
CA SER A 26 -18.59 2.10 49.05
C SER A 26 -17.19 2.73 49.19
N ALA A 27 -16.13 2.04 48.75
CA ALA A 27 -14.76 2.51 48.86
C ALA A 27 -14.53 3.83 48.09
N GLY A 28 -13.85 4.75 48.75
CA GLY A 28 -13.50 6.08 48.24
C GLY A 28 -12.02 6.39 48.37
N ARG A 29 -11.67 7.68 48.20
CA ARG A 29 -10.27 8.15 48.36
C ARG A 29 -9.71 7.93 49.77
N ALA A 30 -10.57 8.00 50.80
CA ALA A 30 -10.18 7.75 52.18
C ALA A 30 -9.70 6.30 52.41
N ASP A 31 -10.17 5.37 51.58
CA ASP A 31 -9.81 3.94 51.63
C ASP A 31 -8.58 3.62 50.75
N GLY A 32 -7.87 4.65 50.25
CA GLY A 32 -6.67 4.49 49.42
C GLY A 32 -6.93 4.18 47.95
N VAL A 33 -8.17 4.29 47.46
CA VAL A 33 -8.51 4.06 46.05
C VAL A 33 -7.93 5.17 45.16
N THR A 34 -7.00 4.81 44.29
CA THR A 34 -6.29 5.73 43.37
C THR A 34 -6.99 5.89 42.02
N TRP A 35 -7.62 4.83 41.52
CA TRP A 35 -8.40 4.85 40.28
C TRP A 35 -9.56 3.86 40.37
N ARG A 36 -10.70 4.20 39.75
CA ARG A 36 -11.90 3.34 39.74
C ARG A 36 -12.54 3.31 38.36
N ARG A 37 -13.00 2.13 37.95
CA ARG A 37 -13.77 1.96 36.72
C ARG A 37 -14.91 0.97 36.90
N ARG A 38 -16.10 1.35 36.44
CA ARG A 38 -17.27 0.47 36.38
C ARG A 38 -17.33 -0.24 35.03
N LEU A 39 -17.47 -1.56 35.07
CA LEU A 39 -17.37 -2.44 33.92
C LEU A 39 -18.47 -3.51 33.98
N ARG A 40 -18.61 -4.28 32.89
CA ARG A 40 -19.57 -5.38 32.81
C ARG A 40 -18.94 -6.62 32.20
N ASP A 41 -19.26 -7.76 32.80
CA ASP A 41 -18.99 -9.08 32.29
C ASP A 41 -20.31 -9.83 32.05
N GLY A 42 -20.85 -9.74 30.83
CA GLY A 42 -22.19 -10.25 30.53
C GLY A 42 -23.25 -9.53 31.37
N SER A 43 -24.00 -10.28 32.18
CA SER A 43 -24.98 -9.74 33.14
C SER A 43 -24.34 -9.24 34.45
N ILE A 44 -23.06 -9.53 34.70
CA ILE A 44 -22.39 -9.19 35.95
C ILE A 44 -21.81 -7.77 35.85
N ALA A 45 -22.33 -6.85 36.65
CA ALA A 45 -21.74 -5.54 36.82
C ALA A 45 -20.66 -5.58 37.91
N PHE A 46 -19.49 -5.03 37.67
CA PHE A 46 -18.40 -5.00 38.65
C PHE A 46 -17.63 -3.66 38.60
N GLU A 47 -16.90 -3.38 39.67
CA GLU A 47 -15.93 -2.29 39.76
C GLU A 47 -14.51 -2.83 39.79
N LEU A 48 -13.61 -2.18 39.05
CA LEU A 48 -12.17 -2.34 39.15
C LEU A 48 -11.65 -1.15 39.94
N LEU A 49 -11.05 -1.42 41.10
CA LEU A 49 -10.46 -0.44 42.00
C LEU A 49 -8.96 -0.68 42.05
N THR A 50 -8.16 0.36 41.89
CA THR A 50 -6.71 0.27 42.09
C THR A 50 -6.32 0.95 43.38
N VAL A 51 -5.36 0.37 44.10
CA VAL A 51 -4.84 0.89 45.36
C VAL A 51 -3.31 0.78 45.39
N ALA A 52 -2.68 1.49 46.33
CA ALA A 52 -1.23 1.51 46.43
C ALA A 52 -0.66 0.19 46.97
N THR A 53 -1.34 -0.47 47.91
CA THR A 53 -0.81 -1.67 48.59
C THR A 53 -1.78 -2.85 48.62
N ALA A 54 -1.24 -4.05 48.80
CA ALA A 54 -2.04 -5.28 48.92
C ALA A 54 -2.94 -5.27 50.17
N GLU A 55 -2.48 -4.67 51.27
CA GLU A 55 -3.22 -4.59 52.53
C GLU A 55 -4.49 -3.73 52.39
N GLN A 56 -4.39 -2.62 51.64
CA GLN A 56 -5.53 -1.78 51.31
C GLN A 56 -6.54 -2.55 50.45
N ALA A 57 -6.06 -3.31 49.46
CA ALA A 57 -6.91 -4.11 48.58
C ALA A 57 -7.68 -5.17 49.37
N GLU A 58 -7.02 -5.84 50.31
CA GLU A 58 -7.63 -6.84 51.17
C GLU A 58 -8.64 -6.23 52.15
N ALA A 59 -8.36 -5.04 52.70
CA ALA A 59 -9.31 -4.34 53.56
C ALA A 59 -10.62 -4.00 52.82
N ILE A 60 -10.51 -3.50 51.58
CA ILE A 60 -11.66 -3.24 50.71
C ILE A 60 -12.38 -4.55 50.35
N ALA A 61 -11.64 -5.61 50.03
CA ALA A 61 -12.23 -6.89 49.68
C ALA A 61 -13.01 -7.51 50.85
N ARG A 62 -12.50 -7.41 52.09
CA ARG A 62 -13.16 -7.91 53.31
C ARG A 62 -14.41 -7.14 53.69
N SER A 63 -14.46 -5.84 53.42
CA SER A 63 -15.62 -4.99 53.76
C SER A 63 -16.72 -5.01 52.71
N HIS A 64 -16.46 -5.58 51.53
CA HIS A 64 -17.40 -5.62 50.43
C HIS A 64 -18.41 -6.77 50.58
N PRO A 65 -19.73 -6.53 50.48
CA PRO A 65 -20.75 -7.53 50.79
C PRO A 65 -20.96 -8.60 49.70
N ALA A 66 -20.24 -8.53 48.58
CA ALA A 66 -20.39 -9.41 47.43
C ALA A 66 -19.03 -9.99 46.99
N ARG A 67 -18.99 -10.73 45.89
CA ARG A 67 -17.76 -11.38 45.41
C ARG A 67 -16.67 -10.35 45.11
N THR A 68 -15.45 -10.66 45.55
CA THR A 68 -14.25 -9.88 45.27
C THR A 68 -13.09 -10.77 44.85
N VAL A 69 -12.19 -10.24 44.03
CA VAL A 69 -10.88 -10.83 43.73
C VAL A 69 -9.82 -9.77 43.93
N VAL A 70 -8.79 -10.12 44.71
CA VAL A 70 -7.62 -9.28 44.95
C VAL A 70 -6.46 -9.77 44.10
N LEU A 71 -5.88 -8.86 43.31
CA LEU A 71 -4.72 -9.12 42.48
C LEU A 71 -3.58 -8.21 42.93
N VAL A 72 -2.45 -8.82 43.27
CA VAL A 72 -1.25 -8.12 43.70
C VAL A 72 -0.31 -7.98 42.51
N ALA A 73 0.40 -6.89 42.50
CA ALA A 73 1.15 -6.43 41.37
C ALA A 73 2.58 -7.03 41.39
N GLU A 74 3.01 -7.74 40.34
CA GLU A 74 4.38 -8.27 40.16
C GLU A 74 5.48 -7.19 40.31
N GLU A 75 6.70 -7.52 40.72
CA GLU A 75 7.75 -6.50 40.91
C GLU A 75 8.14 -5.75 39.61
N ARG A 76 8.19 -6.47 38.48
CA ARG A 76 8.54 -5.91 37.17
C ARG A 76 7.32 -5.79 36.27
N GLY A 77 7.35 -4.79 35.39
CA GLY A 77 6.48 -4.73 34.22
C GLY A 77 7.16 -3.93 33.11
N TYR A 78 6.37 -3.19 32.33
CA TYR A 78 6.86 -2.55 31.11
C TYR A 78 6.43 -1.10 31.06
N THR A 79 7.36 -0.23 30.70
CA THR A 79 7.09 1.18 30.40
C THR A 79 7.84 1.59 29.16
N ASN A 80 7.30 2.57 28.45
CA ASN A 80 7.79 2.98 27.15
C ASN A 80 7.55 4.48 26.90
N GLY A 81 8.43 5.10 26.11
CA GLY A 81 8.35 6.51 25.72
C GLY A 81 8.30 7.45 26.92
N ILE A 82 7.42 8.45 26.88
CA ILE A 82 7.32 9.49 27.93
C ILE A 82 6.94 8.96 29.33
N TRP A 83 6.49 7.71 29.44
CA TRP A 83 6.11 7.07 30.70
C TRP A 83 7.20 6.13 31.22
N ARG A 84 8.44 6.25 30.74
CA ARG A 84 9.60 5.53 31.24
C ARG A 84 10.41 6.43 32.18
N ALA A 85 10.64 5.99 33.42
CA ALA A 85 11.40 6.76 34.41
C ALA A 85 12.92 6.69 34.18
N GLU A 86 13.41 5.56 33.66
CA GLU A 86 14.84 5.21 33.55
C GLU A 86 15.58 5.88 32.36
N GLY A 87 14.95 6.82 31.63
CA GLY A 87 15.59 7.57 30.53
C GLY A 87 14.75 7.72 29.25
N ALA A 88 15.17 8.65 28.38
CA ALA A 88 14.46 9.06 27.16
C ALA A 88 14.72 8.16 25.95
N GLU A 89 14.71 6.84 26.13
CA GLU A 89 14.83 5.92 25.01
C GLU A 89 13.59 5.96 24.10
N PRO A 90 13.76 5.90 22.77
CA PRO A 90 12.64 5.83 21.83
C PRO A 90 11.80 4.58 22.06
N MET A 91 10.56 4.59 21.57
CA MET A 91 9.69 3.43 21.79
C MET A 91 10.24 2.16 21.13
N ALA A 92 10.53 1.13 21.94
CA ALA A 92 11.07 -0.13 21.45
C ALA A 92 10.37 -1.36 22.06
N HIS A 93 10.72 -2.55 21.58
CA HIS A 93 10.36 -3.83 22.19
C HIS A 93 11.55 -4.47 22.88
N ASN A 94 11.27 -5.35 23.83
CA ASN A 94 12.29 -6.26 24.33
C ASN A 94 12.71 -7.23 23.20
N GLU A 95 13.94 -7.73 23.26
CA GLU A 95 14.45 -8.66 22.25
C GLU A 95 13.78 -10.04 22.37
N HIS A 96 13.45 -10.47 23.58
CA HIS A 96 12.88 -11.78 23.91
C HIS A 96 11.57 -11.64 24.71
N PHE A 97 10.67 -12.61 24.54
CA PHE A 97 9.46 -12.71 25.38
C PHE A 97 9.81 -13.00 26.85
N HIS A 98 8.90 -12.68 27.77
CA HIS A 98 9.02 -13.23 29.12
C HIS A 98 8.95 -14.76 29.10
N PRO A 99 9.80 -15.45 29.88
CA PRO A 99 9.76 -16.90 30.01
C PRO A 99 8.44 -17.37 30.63
N THR A 100 7.93 -18.49 30.12
CA THR A 100 6.83 -19.26 30.75
C THR A 100 7.35 -20.10 31.91
N SER A 101 6.47 -20.58 32.81
CA SER A 101 6.85 -21.46 33.93
C SER A 101 7.70 -22.66 33.48
N SER A 102 7.30 -23.33 32.39
CA SER A 102 8.02 -24.47 31.79
C SER A 102 9.41 -24.08 31.29
N GLU A 103 9.56 -22.90 30.67
CA GLU A 103 10.84 -22.44 30.14
C GLU A 103 11.82 -22.05 31.24
N THR A 104 11.32 -21.45 32.34
CA THR A 104 12.12 -21.19 33.53
C THR A 104 12.61 -22.50 34.15
N ARG A 105 11.72 -23.48 34.32
CA ARG A 105 12.06 -24.79 34.87
C ARG A 105 13.05 -25.56 34.00
N GLU A 106 12.95 -25.42 32.69
CA GLU A 106 13.82 -26.05 31.70
C GLU A 106 15.08 -25.22 31.36
N SER A 107 15.29 -24.06 32.01
CA SER A 107 16.37 -23.11 31.70
C SER A 107 16.48 -22.75 30.20
N ARG A 108 15.34 -22.68 29.50
CA ARG A 108 15.27 -22.45 28.06
C ARG A 108 15.12 -20.96 27.75
N THR A 109 15.96 -20.43 26.86
CA THR A 109 15.83 -19.05 26.38
C THR A 109 14.48 -18.83 25.67
N PRO A 110 13.70 -17.81 26.05
CA PRO A 110 12.45 -17.49 25.37
C PRO A 110 12.67 -17.11 23.90
N PRO A 111 11.66 -17.27 23.02
CA PRO A 111 11.79 -16.89 21.62
C PRO A 111 12.01 -15.37 21.44
N ARG A 112 12.72 -14.99 20.37
CA ARG A 112 12.88 -13.59 19.96
C ARG A 112 11.56 -12.97 19.49
N ILE A 113 11.38 -11.68 19.77
CA ILE A 113 10.24 -10.87 19.33
C ILE A 113 10.35 -10.47 17.83
N ALA A 114 11.56 -10.50 17.26
CA ALA A 114 11.93 -9.87 15.98
C ALA A 114 11.52 -10.57 14.66
N ALA A 115 10.80 -11.69 14.68
CA ALA A 115 10.36 -12.31 13.42
C ALA A 115 9.26 -11.46 12.73
N ALA A 116 9.39 -11.24 11.42
CA ALA A 116 8.40 -10.52 10.60
C ALA A 116 7.04 -11.24 10.65
N VAL A 117 6.04 -10.64 11.31
CA VAL A 117 4.71 -11.24 11.39
C VAL A 117 3.89 -10.83 10.18
N ARG A 118 3.51 -11.83 9.36
CA ARG A 118 2.54 -11.68 8.26
C ARG A 118 1.22 -11.13 8.81
N ARG A 119 0.66 -10.10 8.15
CA ARG A 119 -0.62 -9.48 8.55
C ARG A 119 -1.70 -10.57 8.72
N PRO A 120 -2.47 -10.59 9.83
CA PRO A 120 -3.48 -11.62 10.05
C PRO A 120 -4.51 -11.63 8.92
N ARG A 121 -4.71 -12.78 8.26
CA ARG A 121 -5.80 -13.03 7.31
C ARG A 121 -6.84 -13.96 7.98
N GLY A 122 -8.11 -13.59 7.92
CA GLY A 122 -9.22 -14.50 8.24
C GLY A 122 -10.45 -13.80 8.83
N GLU A 123 -11.62 -14.14 8.30
CA GLU A 123 -12.91 -13.91 8.95
C GLU A 123 -13.05 -14.84 10.17
N ALA A 124 -13.55 -14.30 11.28
CA ALA A 124 -13.71 -15.04 12.53
C ALA A 124 -15.00 -15.89 12.50
N LYS A 125 -14.87 -17.23 12.58
CA LYS A 125 -15.99 -18.14 12.92
C LYS A 125 -16.57 -17.80 14.31
N PRO A 126 -17.85 -18.10 14.61
CA PRO A 126 -18.47 -17.75 15.90
C PRO A 126 -17.71 -18.32 17.11
N SER A 127 -17.69 -17.56 18.21
CA SER A 127 -16.98 -17.89 19.46
C SER A 127 -17.64 -19.05 20.22
N ARG A 128 -16.85 -19.88 20.89
CA ARG A 128 -17.35 -20.90 21.84
C ARG A 128 -18.10 -20.24 23.01
N PRO A 129 -19.06 -20.93 23.66
CA PRO A 129 -19.70 -20.43 24.87
C PRO A 129 -18.66 -20.19 25.97
N ARG A 130 -18.83 -19.10 26.74
CA ARG A 130 -17.90 -18.68 27.78
C ARG A 130 -17.98 -19.62 28.98
N ARG A 131 -16.82 -20.10 29.46
CA ARG A 131 -16.70 -21.05 30.58
C ARG A 131 -16.43 -20.37 31.93
N TRP A 132 -15.94 -19.14 31.93
CA TRP A 132 -15.43 -18.43 33.11
C TRP A 132 -16.03 -17.04 33.23
N THR A 133 -16.07 -16.52 34.45
CA THR A 133 -16.49 -15.16 34.80
C THR A 133 -15.31 -14.34 35.29
N ILE A 134 -15.45 -13.01 35.32
CA ILE A 134 -14.43 -12.08 35.82
C ILE A 134 -13.86 -12.47 37.21
N PHE A 135 -14.63 -13.17 38.05
CA PHE A 135 -14.19 -13.61 39.38
C PHE A 135 -13.35 -14.91 39.38
N ASP A 136 -13.17 -15.55 38.23
CA ASP A 136 -12.25 -16.68 38.02
C ASP A 136 -10.83 -16.20 37.60
N THR A 137 -10.54 -14.90 37.78
CA THR A 137 -9.28 -14.28 37.38
C THR A 137 -8.15 -14.66 38.33
N GLY A 138 -7.13 -15.36 37.82
CA GLY A 138 -5.88 -15.64 38.54
C GLY A 138 -4.74 -14.67 38.16
N SER A 139 -4.77 -14.10 36.96
CA SER A 139 -3.80 -13.12 36.47
C SER A 139 -4.45 -12.08 35.56
N MET A 140 -3.94 -10.85 35.57
CA MET A 140 -4.46 -9.73 34.79
C MET A 140 -3.30 -8.89 34.27
N PHE A 141 -3.43 -8.35 33.06
CA PHE A 141 -2.65 -7.16 32.68
C PHE A 141 -3.54 -5.92 32.61
N LEU A 142 -2.99 -4.82 33.10
CA LEU A 142 -3.51 -3.47 33.01
C LEU A 142 -2.48 -2.65 32.24
N GLY A 143 -2.85 -2.14 31.08
CA GLY A 143 -1.97 -1.31 30.28
C GLY A 143 -2.67 -0.09 29.73
N ALA A 144 -1.89 0.86 29.23
CA ALA A 144 -2.38 1.95 28.42
C ALA A 144 -1.37 2.30 27.34
N THR A 145 -1.88 2.79 26.20
CA THR A 145 -1.06 3.35 25.12
C THR A 145 -1.57 4.76 24.81
N ARG A 146 -0.66 5.74 24.82
CA ARG A 146 -0.95 7.12 24.42
C ARG A 146 -0.62 7.29 22.93
N TYR A 147 -1.67 7.43 22.13
CA TYR A 147 -1.54 7.65 20.68
C TYR A 147 -1.23 9.11 20.38
N ARG A 148 -0.45 9.35 19.32
CA ARG A 148 -0.12 10.72 18.89
C ARG A 148 -1.30 11.43 18.20
N HIS A 149 -2.23 10.67 17.63
CA HIS A 149 -3.29 11.21 16.79
C HIS A 149 -4.49 10.24 16.66
N PRO A 150 -5.71 10.75 16.38
CA PRO A 150 -6.94 9.95 16.32
C PRO A 150 -6.92 8.80 15.31
N ILE A 151 -6.09 8.89 14.27
CA ILE A 151 -6.03 7.86 13.22
C ILE A 151 -5.25 6.64 13.70
N ALA A 152 -4.14 6.82 14.43
CA ALA A 152 -3.45 5.71 15.06
C ALA A 152 -4.39 4.95 16.01
N TRP A 153 -5.22 5.68 16.75
CA TRP A 153 -6.26 5.10 17.59
C TRP A 153 -7.31 4.30 16.78
N LEU A 154 -7.81 4.83 15.66
CA LEU A 154 -8.77 4.12 14.79
C LEU A 154 -8.17 2.88 14.11
N VAL A 155 -6.90 2.93 13.68
CA VAL A 155 -6.20 1.80 13.06
C VAL A 155 -6.00 0.67 14.08
N THR A 156 -5.67 1.03 15.33
CA THR A 156 -5.59 0.09 16.45
C THR A 156 -6.88 -0.72 16.59
N ASN A 157 -8.05 -0.06 16.51
CA ASN A 157 -9.35 -0.75 16.63
C ASN A 157 -9.52 -1.89 15.61
N ARG A 158 -9.00 -1.75 14.38
CA ARG A 158 -9.09 -2.81 13.35
C ARG A 158 -8.32 -4.07 13.73
N TYR A 159 -7.13 -3.91 14.33
CA TYR A 159 -6.34 -5.03 14.83
C TYR A 159 -6.90 -5.60 16.12
N TRP A 160 -7.40 -4.72 16.99
CA TRP A 160 -8.00 -5.06 18.27
C TRP A 160 -9.12 -6.09 18.14
N TRP A 161 -10.08 -5.87 17.23
CA TRP A 161 -11.20 -6.81 17.04
C TRP A 161 -10.77 -8.22 16.62
N THR A 162 -9.74 -8.32 15.77
CA THR A 162 -9.22 -9.62 15.33
C THR A 162 -8.49 -10.32 16.49
N MET A 163 -7.72 -9.57 17.26
CA MET A 163 -6.99 -10.05 18.42
C MET A 163 -7.94 -10.51 19.53
N THR A 164 -8.95 -9.72 19.89
CA THR A 164 -9.90 -10.07 20.96
C THR A 164 -10.78 -11.27 20.59
N ALA A 165 -11.18 -11.40 19.31
CA ALA A 165 -11.92 -12.56 18.83
C ALA A 165 -11.10 -13.87 18.94
N LYS A 166 -9.78 -13.81 18.75
CA LYS A 166 -8.89 -14.97 18.94
C LYS A 166 -8.56 -15.21 20.41
N MET A 167 -8.31 -14.15 21.18
CA MET A 167 -8.10 -14.22 22.62
C MET A 167 -9.25 -14.91 23.34
N ALA A 168 -10.50 -14.57 22.98
CA ALA A 168 -11.70 -15.19 23.57
C ALA A 168 -11.79 -16.72 23.32
N ARG A 169 -10.97 -17.29 22.43
CA ARG A 169 -10.88 -18.73 22.17
C ARG A 169 -9.71 -19.41 22.89
N MET A 170 -8.78 -18.64 23.45
CA MET A 170 -7.64 -19.20 24.17
C MET A 170 -8.10 -19.93 25.43
N SER A 171 -7.51 -21.08 25.71
CA SER A 171 -7.68 -21.76 26.99
C SER A 171 -7.23 -20.80 28.09
N GLY A 172 -8.13 -20.50 29.03
CA GLY A 172 -7.81 -19.66 30.19
C GLY A 172 -8.01 -18.15 30.01
N SER A 173 -8.49 -17.67 28.86
CA SER A 173 -8.99 -16.28 28.76
C SER A 173 -10.31 -16.15 29.53
N VAL A 174 -10.38 -15.15 30.42
CA VAL A 174 -11.53 -14.94 31.31
C VAL A 174 -12.38 -13.76 30.83
N TRP A 175 -11.81 -12.57 30.81
CA TRP A 175 -12.50 -11.34 30.42
C TRP A 175 -11.51 -10.32 29.83
N HIS A 176 -12.02 -9.38 29.06
CA HIS A 176 -11.24 -8.23 28.61
C HIS A 176 -12.11 -7.00 28.44
N GLY A 177 -11.48 -5.84 28.50
CA GLY A 177 -12.13 -4.57 28.27
C GLY A 177 -11.15 -3.47 27.93
N VAL A 178 -11.72 -2.31 27.62
CA VAL A 178 -10.96 -1.10 27.32
C VAL A 178 -11.49 0.06 28.15
N TYR A 179 -10.61 1.01 28.46
CA TYR A 179 -10.99 2.30 28.99
C TYR A 179 -10.35 3.40 28.16
N TRP A 180 -10.90 4.60 28.22
CA TRP A 180 -10.39 5.74 27.47
C TRP A 180 -10.10 6.89 28.40
N GLU A 181 -8.95 7.53 28.20
CA GLU A 181 -8.54 8.75 28.88
C GLU A 181 -8.20 9.84 27.85
N PRO A 182 -8.75 11.05 28.02
CA PRO A 182 -8.50 12.15 27.10
C PRO A 182 -7.02 12.60 27.12
N PRO A 183 -6.46 13.03 25.98
CA PRO A 183 -7.11 13.17 24.67
C PRO A 183 -7.07 11.89 23.81
N TRP A 184 -6.03 11.05 23.90
CA TRP A 184 -5.80 9.92 22.99
C TRP A 184 -5.19 8.68 23.67
N THR A 185 -5.53 8.44 24.94
CA THR A 185 -5.03 7.28 25.67
C THR A 185 -6.07 6.17 25.65
N LEU A 186 -5.71 5.02 25.08
CA LEU A 186 -6.52 3.79 25.17
C LEU A 186 -5.91 2.88 26.21
N GLY A 187 -6.70 2.61 27.25
CA GLY A 187 -6.42 1.63 28.26
C GLY A 187 -6.93 0.24 27.88
N THR A 188 -6.15 -0.78 28.20
CA THR A 188 -6.44 -2.18 27.88
C THR A 188 -6.39 -3.02 29.15
N LEU A 189 -7.43 -3.82 29.35
CA LEU A 189 -7.59 -4.75 30.45
C LEU A 189 -7.79 -6.15 29.86
N ALA A 190 -7.03 -7.13 30.30
CA ALA A 190 -7.40 -8.52 30.06
C ALA A 190 -7.03 -9.40 31.25
N THR A 191 -7.91 -10.35 31.53
CA THR A 191 -7.82 -11.27 32.65
C THR A 191 -7.76 -12.71 32.16
N TYR A 192 -7.02 -13.51 32.91
CA TYR A 192 -6.70 -14.90 32.61
C TYR A 192 -6.79 -15.73 33.88
N ARG A 193 -6.99 -17.03 33.71
CA ARG A 193 -7.08 -17.99 34.80
C ARG A 193 -5.73 -18.23 35.48
N THR A 194 -4.65 -18.19 34.69
CA THR A 194 -3.26 -18.36 35.14
C THR A 194 -2.35 -17.36 34.45
N ARG A 195 -1.17 -17.13 35.02
CA ARG A 195 -0.15 -16.26 34.42
C ARG A 195 0.39 -16.81 33.11
N ASP A 196 0.53 -18.13 32.99
CA ASP A 196 0.98 -18.75 31.74
C ASP A 196 -0.03 -18.55 30.60
N ASP A 197 -1.33 -18.55 30.88
CA ASP A 197 -2.36 -18.22 29.88
C ASP A 197 -2.20 -16.77 29.36
N MET A 198 -1.85 -15.84 30.26
CA MET A 198 -1.53 -14.45 29.89
C MET A 198 -0.25 -14.37 29.05
N LEU A 199 0.81 -15.08 29.41
CA LEU A 199 2.06 -15.09 28.63
C LEU A 199 1.87 -15.71 27.24
N ARG A 200 1.03 -16.75 27.12
CA ARG A 200 0.64 -17.32 25.82
C ARG A 200 -0.07 -16.27 24.96
N PHE A 201 -0.94 -15.46 25.55
CA PHE A 201 -1.59 -14.35 24.83
C PHE A 201 -0.57 -13.36 24.29
N ALA A 202 0.42 -12.97 25.11
CA ALA A 202 1.45 -12.02 24.69
C ALA A 202 2.25 -12.52 23.46
N ARG A 203 2.35 -13.84 23.28
CA ARG A 203 3.05 -14.50 22.17
C ARG A 203 2.21 -14.68 20.90
N MET A 204 0.92 -14.33 20.91
CA MET A 204 0.08 -14.44 19.71
C MET A 204 0.62 -13.56 18.57
N PRO A 205 0.58 -14.02 17.31
CA PRO A 205 0.98 -13.24 16.16
C PRO A 205 0.26 -11.88 16.09
N GLU A 206 -1.03 -11.84 16.40
CA GLU A 206 -1.85 -10.62 16.38
C GLU A 206 -1.41 -9.61 17.44
N HIS A 207 -1.13 -10.09 18.66
CA HIS A 207 -0.65 -9.25 19.75
C HIS A 207 0.75 -8.71 19.43
N ARG A 208 1.66 -9.57 18.95
CA ARG A 208 3.00 -9.17 18.51
C ARG A 208 2.94 -8.12 17.40
N HIS A 209 2.11 -8.33 16.38
CA HIS A 209 1.93 -7.38 15.29
C HIS A 209 1.40 -6.03 15.78
N LEU A 210 0.41 -6.05 16.68
CA LEU A 210 -0.13 -4.83 17.27
C LEU A 210 0.93 -4.07 18.06
N MET A 211 1.70 -4.78 18.89
CA MET A 211 2.78 -4.17 19.66
C MET A 211 3.85 -3.57 18.74
N GLN A 212 4.29 -4.29 17.70
CA GLN A 212 5.26 -3.82 16.70
C GLN A 212 4.78 -2.57 15.99
N TRP A 213 3.50 -2.55 15.62
CA TRP A 213 2.87 -1.40 15.01
C TRP A 213 2.79 -0.20 15.97
N ILE A 214 2.52 -0.42 17.26
CA ILE A 214 2.45 0.65 18.27
C ILE A 214 3.81 1.35 18.45
N VAL A 215 4.91 0.58 18.51
CA VAL A 215 6.25 1.13 18.78
C VAL A 215 6.97 1.67 17.54
N GLN A 216 6.47 1.37 16.33
CA GLN A 216 7.08 1.75 15.05
C GLN A 216 7.49 3.24 15.01
N ASP A 217 8.80 3.48 15.21
CA ASP A 217 9.49 4.77 15.21
C ASP A 217 8.78 5.89 15.99
N THR A 218 8.04 5.54 17.04
CA THR A 218 7.18 6.47 17.80
C THR A 218 6.12 7.23 16.98
N VAL A 219 5.86 6.82 15.73
CA VAL A 219 4.93 7.50 14.82
C VAL A 219 3.48 7.36 15.33
N ASN A 220 3.15 6.18 15.82
CA ASN A 220 1.78 5.81 16.18
C ASN A 220 1.44 6.13 17.64
N ALA A 221 2.37 5.87 18.55
CA ALA A 221 2.26 6.17 19.97
C ALA A 221 3.53 6.87 20.48
N ASN A 222 3.41 7.59 21.59
CA ASN A 222 4.56 8.21 22.28
C ASN A 222 4.70 7.76 23.75
N ALA A 223 3.79 6.93 24.24
CA ALA A 223 3.84 6.39 25.59
C ALA A 223 3.11 5.04 25.64
N GLY A 224 3.61 4.14 26.46
CA GLY A 224 2.89 2.92 26.79
C GLY A 224 3.37 2.34 28.12
N PHE A 225 2.47 1.68 28.85
CA PHE A 225 2.86 0.84 29.98
C PHE A 225 2.01 -0.42 30.03
N ILE A 226 2.56 -1.48 30.60
CA ILE A 226 1.87 -2.72 30.92
C ILE A 226 2.27 -3.13 32.33
N ARG A 227 1.25 -3.28 33.18
CA ARG A 227 1.34 -3.65 34.57
C ARG A 227 0.69 -5.02 34.75
N LEU A 228 1.44 -6.00 35.25
CA LEU A 228 0.97 -7.37 35.46
C LEU A 228 0.52 -7.57 36.91
N TYR A 229 -0.61 -8.24 37.12
CA TYR A 229 -1.13 -8.58 38.42
C TYR A 229 -1.48 -10.07 38.48
N ALA A 230 -1.38 -10.65 39.67
CA ALA A 230 -1.70 -12.03 39.92
C ALA A 230 -2.24 -12.21 41.34
N THR A 231 -3.03 -13.25 41.60
CA THR A 231 -3.44 -13.58 42.98
C THR A 231 -2.21 -13.96 43.81
N ARG A 232 -2.29 -13.83 45.14
CA ARG A 232 -1.20 -14.27 46.04
C ARG A 232 -0.84 -15.74 45.82
N GLU A 233 -1.84 -16.59 45.55
CA GLU A 233 -1.64 -18.00 45.21
C GLU A 233 -0.82 -18.18 43.93
N GLU A 234 -1.13 -17.41 42.88
CA GLU A 234 -0.42 -17.47 41.61
C GLU A 234 1.00 -16.91 41.71
N LEU A 235 1.21 -15.86 42.52
CA LEU A 235 2.55 -15.35 42.83
C LEU A 235 3.37 -16.37 43.64
N ALA A 236 2.77 -17.02 44.63
CA ALA A 236 3.43 -18.05 45.42
C ALA A 236 3.83 -19.27 44.56
N ARG A 237 2.99 -19.69 43.60
CA ARG A 237 3.33 -20.72 42.61
C ARG A 237 4.58 -20.35 41.80
N GLN A 238 4.72 -19.09 41.40
CA GLN A 238 5.88 -18.64 40.63
C GLN A 238 7.19 -18.69 41.44
N THR A 239 7.14 -18.30 42.72
CA THR A 239 8.31 -18.37 43.61
C THR A 239 8.70 -19.83 43.89
N ALA A 240 7.73 -20.74 44.01
CA ALA A 240 7.97 -22.16 44.24
C ALA A 240 8.53 -22.90 43.01
N GLU A 241 8.25 -22.42 41.79
CA GLU A 241 8.70 -23.02 40.52
C GLU A 241 10.07 -22.51 40.02
N GLY A 242 10.84 -21.80 40.87
CA GLY A 242 12.27 -21.51 40.65
C GLY A 242 12.62 -20.14 40.06
N GLY A 243 11.77 -19.12 40.22
CA GLY A 243 12.07 -17.76 39.75
C GLY A 243 12.62 -16.82 40.82
N GLY A 244 13.94 -16.69 40.96
CA GLY A 244 14.60 -15.59 41.68
C GLY A 244 16.12 -15.55 41.47
N PRO A 245 16.77 -14.38 41.68
CA PRO A 245 17.02 -13.31 40.72
C PRO A 245 18.10 -13.66 39.67
N PHE A 246 17.84 -13.29 38.41
CA PHE A 246 18.74 -13.49 37.27
C PHE A 246 20.05 -12.68 37.40
N ALA A 247 21.19 -13.37 37.44
CA ALA A 247 22.49 -12.82 37.07
C ALA A 247 22.60 -12.82 35.55
N HIS A 248 22.79 -11.64 34.94
CA HIS A 248 23.33 -11.54 33.59
C HIS A 248 24.65 -10.80 33.65
N ALA A 249 25.62 -11.41 32.96
CA ALA A 249 26.97 -10.96 32.76
C ALA A 249 27.03 -9.59 32.10
N GLU A 250 28.06 -8.82 32.47
CA GLU A 250 28.42 -7.58 31.82
C GLU A 250 28.81 -7.79 30.34
N PRO A 251 28.63 -6.77 29.48
CA PRO A 251 29.18 -6.80 28.13
C PRO A 251 30.68 -6.45 28.16
N GLU A 252 31.52 -7.37 27.68
CA GLU A 252 32.94 -7.09 27.41
C GLU A 252 33.08 -6.12 26.23
N GLU A 253 33.79 -5.02 26.47
CA GLU A 253 34.34 -4.11 25.46
C GLU A 253 35.51 -4.80 24.74
N GLU A 254 35.47 -4.86 23.40
CA GLU A 254 36.69 -5.08 22.61
C GLU A 254 36.81 -4.03 21.52
N GLY A 255 37.64 -3.02 21.81
CA GLY A 255 38.15 -2.08 20.82
C GLY A 255 39.31 -2.71 20.05
N ARG A 256 39.29 -2.61 18.72
CA ARG A 256 40.52 -2.68 17.93
C ARG A 256 40.46 -1.76 16.72
N ARG A 257 41.24 -0.68 16.79
CA ARG A 257 41.64 0.15 15.65
C ARG A 257 42.64 -0.63 14.79
N VAL A 258 42.46 -0.59 13.47
CA VAL A 258 43.56 -0.71 12.51
C VAL A 258 43.39 0.36 11.43
N SER A 259 44.51 1.00 11.12
CA SER A 259 44.71 2.21 10.34
C SER A 259 44.72 2.01 8.83
N HIS A 260 44.54 3.15 8.14
CA HIS A 260 44.57 3.39 6.70
C HIS A 260 45.69 2.73 5.90
N GLY A 261 45.37 2.43 4.63
CA GLY A 261 46.31 2.32 3.52
C GLY A 261 45.54 2.37 2.19
N GLY A 262 45.56 3.51 1.52
CA GLY A 262 44.79 3.74 0.29
C GLY A 262 45.45 3.20 -0.97
N ARG A 263 44.67 3.11 -2.05
CA ARG A 263 45.13 3.47 -3.39
C ARG A 263 43.96 3.76 -4.31
N VAL A 264 44.02 4.94 -4.91
CA VAL A 264 43.14 5.42 -5.98
C VAL A 264 43.45 4.63 -7.25
N GLY A 265 42.43 3.98 -7.80
CA GLY A 265 42.37 3.48 -9.16
C GLY A 265 41.04 3.92 -9.75
N ALA A 266 41.09 4.76 -10.79
CA ALA A 266 39.93 5.27 -11.47
C ALA A 266 39.29 4.16 -12.33
N GLU A 267 38.35 3.40 -11.75
CA GLU A 267 37.27 2.77 -12.50
C GLU A 267 36.00 3.58 -12.23
N SER A 268 35.27 3.96 -13.29
CA SER A 268 33.97 4.62 -13.17
C SER A 268 33.09 3.82 -12.22
N PRO A 269 32.47 4.45 -11.20
CA PRO A 269 31.74 3.71 -10.16
C PRO A 269 30.57 2.98 -10.81
N ARG A 270 30.66 1.66 -10.92
CA ARG A 270 29.58 0.83 -11.45
C ARG A 270 28.36 1.00 -10.56
N LEU A 271 27.21 1.28 -11.17
CA LEU A 271 25.93 1.23 -10.48
C LEU A 271 25.54 -0.22 -10.20
N HIS A 272 25.15 -0.49 -8.95
CA HIS A 272 24.70 -1.80 -8.50
C HIS A 272 23.18 -1.80 -8.34
N LEU A 273 22.52 -2.86 -8.81
CA LEU A 273 21.09 -3.10 -8.59
C LEU A 273 20.92 -3.88 -7.29
N ALA A 274 20.39 -3.22 -6.26
CA ALA A 274 20.04 -3.84 -4.99
C ALA A 274 18.54 -4.17 -4.96
N PRO A 275 18.14 -5.42 -4.70
CA PRO A 275 16.73 -5.79 -4.61
C PRO A 275 16.04 -5.08 -3.44
N VAL A 276 14.75 -4.77 -3.59
CA VAL A 276 13.94 -4.11 -2.56
C VAL A 276 13.33 -5.15 -1.62
N GLU A 277 14.09 -5.56 -0.61
CA GLU A 277 13.70 -6.64 0.30
C GLU A 277 13.11 -6.14 1.60
N THR A 278 13.58 -5.01 2.14
CA THR A 278 13.12 -4.46 3.41
C THR A 278 12.08 -3.36 3.24
N GLU A 279 11.39 -2.99 4.33
CA GLU A 279 10.52 -1.81 4.31
C GLU A 279 11.35 -0.52 4.15
N ALA A 280 12.58 -0.48 4.65
CA ALA A 280 13.48 0.65 4.46
C ALA A 280 13.85 0.83 2.98
N ASP A 281 14.17 -0.26 2.27
CA ASP A 281 14.42 -0.22 0.83
C ASP A 281 13.18 0.24 0.07
N PHE A 282 12.00 -0.23 0.49
CA PHE A 282 10.75 0.18 -0.14
C PHE A 282 10.48 1.68 0.03
N GLN A 283 10.74 2.24 1.22
CA GLN A 283 10.65 3.68 1.43
C GLN A 283 11.69 4.45 0.61
N ALA A 284 12.92 3.92 0.46
CA ALA A 284 13.93 4.51 -0.42
C ALA A 284 13.49 4.46 -1.89
N PHE A 285 12.85 3.38 -2.33
CA PHE A 285 12.32 3.22 -3.68
C PHE A 285 11.20 4.23 -3.98
N LEU A 286 10.33 4.52 -3.02
CA LEU A 286 9.33 5.58 -3.14
C LEU A 286 9.95 6.99 -3.14
N ALA A 287 11.01 7.19 -2.36
CA ALA A 287 11.64 8.48 -2.18
C ALA A 287 12.56 8.89 -3.35
N ALA A 288 13.13 7.94 -4.10
CA ALA A 288 14.16 8.22 -5.10
C ALA A 288 13.74 9.29 -6.14
N PRO A 289 12.60 9.18 -6.84
CA PRO A 289 12.18 10.22 -7.80
C PRO A 289 11.93 11.57 -7.14
N ARG A 290 11.38 11.57 -5.93
CA ARG A 290 11.03 12.80 -5.20
C ARG A 290 12.23 13.67 -4.85
N ARG A 291 13.44 13.11 -4.83
CA ARG A 291 14.67 13.87 -4.56
C ARG A 291 15.18 14.63 -5.80
N GLY A 292 14.84 14.17 -7.00
CA GLY A 292 15.38 14.72 -8.26
C GLY A 292 14.36 15.28 -9.24
N GLU A 293 13.07 14.96 -9.09
CA GLU A 293 12.00 15.44 -9.96
C GLU A 293 11.25 16.62 -9.34
N PRO A 294 10.81 17.62 -10.13
CA PRO A 294 10.04 18.75 -9.62
C PRO A 294 8.66 18.29 -9.12
N GLU A 295 8.38 18.51 -7.83
CA GLU A 295 7.15 18.01 -7.18
C GLU A 295 5.85 18.52 -7.83
N HIS A 296 5.88 19.66 -8.52
CA HIS A 296 4.72 20.24 -9.19
C HIS A 296 4.48 19.70 -10.61
N LEU A 297 5.48 19.05 -11.21
CA LEU A 297 5.40 18.49 -12.55
C LEU A 297 5.27 16.97 -12.54
N ALA A 298 6.12 16.30 -11.75
CA ALA A 298 6.15 14.85 -11.69
C ALA A 298 4.93 14.27 -10.97
N VAL A 299 4.53 13.07 -11.35
CA VAL A 299 3.40 12.35 -10.73
C VAL A 299 3.92 11.06 -10.12
N PRO A 300 3.86 10.92 -8.78
CA PRO A 300 4.31 9.69 -8.15
C PRO A 300 3.38 8.54 -8.51
N LEU A 301 3.98 7.38 -8.80
CA LEU A 301 3.23 6.13 -8.88
C LEU A 301 2.54 5.84 -7.55
N GLN A 302 1.38 5.18 -7.62
CA GLN A 302 0.62 4.86 -6.42
C GLN A 302 1.40 3.90 -5.51
N GLU A 303 1.55 4.25 -4.23
CA GLU A 303 2.26 3.42 -3.25
C GLU A 303 1.62 2.03 -3.15
N SER A 304 0.28 1.96 -3.16
CA SER A 304 -0.47 0.71 -3.09
C SER A 304 -0.14 -0.25 -4.23
N SER A 305 0.02 0.27 -5.45
CA SER A 305 0.40 -0.52 -6.62
C SER A 305 1.83 -1.04 -6.48
N LEU A 306 2.79 -0.18 -6.15
CA LEU A 306 4.18 -0.57 -5.93
C LEU A 306 4.34 -1.60 -4.80
N ARG A 307 3.60 -1.41 -3.71
CA ARG A 307 3.57 -2.35 -2.58
C ARG A 307 2.96 -3.69 -2.99
N SER A 308 1.89 -3.67 -3.79
CA SER A 308 1.30 -4.88 -4.35
C SER A 308 2.31 -5.65 -5.21
N TRP A 309 3.05 -4.96 -6.08
CA TRP A 309 4.06 -5.60 -6.93
C TRP A 309 5.16 -6.25 -6.10
N ARG A 310 5.66 -5.56 -5.08
CA ARG A 310 6.65 -6.12 -4.15
C ARG A 310 6.14 -7.34 -3.38
N GLU A 311 4.90 -7.28 -2.87
CA GLU A 311 4.37 -8.34 -1.99
C GLU A 311 3.76 -9.54 -2.73
N ARG A 312 3.26 -9.32 -3.95
CA ARG A 312 2.40 -10.28 -4.67
C ARG A 312 2.71 -10.41 -6.16
N GLY A 313 3.57 -9.58 -6.73
CA GLY A 313 3.82 -9.52 -8.17
C GLY A 313 2.76 -8.72 -8.95
N ALA A 314 2.80 -8.83 -10.28
CA ALA A 314 1.80 -8.23 -11.16
C ALA A 314 0.43 -8.92 -10.95
N PRO A 315 -0.68 -8.18 -10.83
CA PRO A 315 -2.00 -8.80 -10.78
C PRO A 315 -2.23 -9.67 -12.01
N GLY A 316 -2.54 -10.96 -11.84
CA GLY A 316 -2.75 -11.88 -12.96
C GLY A 316 -1.55 -12.10 -13.90
N GLY A 317 -0.35 -11.66 -13.52
CA GLY A 317 0.87 -11.70 -14.33
C GLY A 317 2.06 -12.33 -13.61
N GLU A 318 3.24 -12.19 -14.20
CA GLU A 318 4.49 -12.71 -13.67
C GLU A 318 5.00 -11.90 -12.47
N PRO A 319 5.95 -12.45 -11.67
CA PRO A 319 6.61 -11.70 -10.60
C PRO A 319 7.24 -10.40 -11.10
N VAL A 320 7.18 -9.37 -10.27
CA VAL A 320 7.77 -8.06 -10.54
C VAL A 320 8.83 -7.79 -9.50
N GLU A 321 10.07 -7.65 -9.94
CA GLU A 321 11.19 -7.36 -9.06
C GLU A 321 11.44 -5.85 -9.03
N LEU A 322 11.63 -5.31 -7.83
CA LEU A 322 11.94 -3.90 -7.60
C LEU A 322 13.41 -3.78 -7.24
N PHE A 323 14.11 -2.82 -7.84
CA PHE A 323 15.52 -2.57 -7.61
C PHE A 323 15.80 -1.09 -7.29
N LEU A 324 16.71 -0.87 -6.35
CA LEU A 324 17.39 0.40 -6.13
C LEU A 324 18.70 0.40 -6.90
N ALA A 325 19.00 1.50 -7.58
CA ALA A 325 20.29 1.71 -8.21
C ALA A 325 21.19 2.48 -7.23
N ARG A 326 22.23 1.81 -6.72
CA ARG A 326 23.16 2.37 -5.73
C ARG A 326 24.52 2.64 -6.36
N ARG A 327 25.04 3.85 -6.13
CA ARG A 327 26.40 4.24 -6.52
C ARG A 327 27.38 3.89 -5.41
N GLY A 328 28.46 3.19 -5.75
CA GLY A 328 29.45 2.73 -4.78
C GLY A 328 29.04 1.39 -4.17
N ASP A 329 28.94 1.34 -2.84
CA ASP A 329 28.64 0.09 -2.13
C ASP A 329 27.22 -0.44 -2.42
N PRO A 330 27.03 -1.74 -2.70
CA PRO A 330 25.71 -2.32 -3.01
C PRO A 330 24.69 -2.26 -1.86
N GLU A 331 25.10 -2.19 -0.60
CA GLU A 331 24.19 -2.19 0.56
C GLU A 331 23.99 -0.78 1.13
N THR A 332 25.09 -0.03 1.23
CA THR A 332 25.15 1.26 1.93
C THR A 332 25.33 2.46 1.00
N GLY A 333 25.59 2.23 -0.29
CA GLY A 333 25.81 3.27 -1.28
C GLY A 333 24.60 4.17 -1.52
N GLU A 334 24.86 5.35 -2.08
CA GLU A 334 23.84 6.36 -2.35
C GLU A 334 22.83 5.84 -3.38
N VAL A 335 21.53 5.94 -3.06
CA VAL A 335 20.44 5.63 -4.01
C VAL A 335 20.34 6.76 -5.03
N VAL A 336 20.76 6.49 -6.26
CA VAL A 336 20.73 7.46 -7.38
C VAL A 336 19.68 7.09 -8.44
N GLY A 337 18.99 5.97 -8.28
CA GLY A 337 17.94 5.56 -9.19
C GLY A 337 17.11 4.38 -8.68
N ARG A 338 16.13 3.99 -9.48
CA ARG A 338 15.28 2.82 -9.25
C ARG A 338 14.74 2.26 -10.56
N THR A 339 14.35 1.00 -10.56
CA THR A 339 13.61 0.38 -11.66
C THR A 339 12.83 -0.84 -11.18
N THR A 340 11.79 -1.23 -11.90
CA THR A 340 11.27 -2.59 -11.88
C THR A 340 11.86 -3.39 -13.03
N ILE A 341 11.93 -4.72 -12.87
CA ILE A 341 12.26 -5.67 -13.93
C ILE A 341 11.27 -6.84 -13.83
N HIS A 342 10.72 -7.25 -14.96
CA HIS A 342 9.72 -8.31 -15.07
C HIS A 342 9.64 -8.83 -16.51
N ALA A 343 8.82 -9.86 -16.74
CA ALA A 343 8.51 -10.39 -18.07
C ALA A 343 7.00 -10.63 -18.19
N ASP A 344 6.50 -10.85 -19.41
CA ASP A 344 5.12 -11.28 -19.62
C ASP A 344 5.03 -12.13 -20.90
N ALA A 345 4.81 -13.43 -20.73
CA ALA A 345 4.71 -14.36 -21.86
C ALA A 345 3.61 -14.02 -22.89
N ARG A 346 2.53 -13.32 -22.50
CA ARG A 346 1.47 -12.91 -23.45
C ARG A 346 1.97 -11.79 -24.35
N LEU A 347 2.73 -10.85 -23.80
CA LEU A 347 3.35 -9.78 -24.59
C LEU A 347 4.45 -10.35 -25.50
N ASP A 348 5.26 -11.29 -25.00
CA ASP A 348 6.27 -11.97 -25.81
C ASP A 348 5.65 -12.65 -27.04
N ALA A 349 4.53 -13.36 -26.85
CA ALA A 349 3.79 -14.00 -27.94
C ALA A 349 3.26 -12.99 -28.97
N LYS A 350 2.83 -11.81 -28.50
CA LYS A 350 2.34 -10.72 -29.37
C LYS A 350 3.47 -10.04 -30.15
N LEU A 351 4.64 -9.85 -29.53
CA LEU A 351 5.80 -9.21 -30.15
C LEU A 351 6.68 -10.18 -30.94
N GLY A 352 6.51 -11.49 -30.77
CA GLY A 352 7.33 -12.52 -31.41
C GLY A 352 8.78 -12.53 -30.92
N THR A 353 9.01 -12.07 -29.69
CA THR A 353 10.35 -11.99 -29.08
C THR A 353 10.24 -12.16 -27.58
N ARG A 354 11.26 -12.76 -26.95
CA ARG A 354 11.38 -12.81 -25.49
C ARG A 354 11.94 -11.48 -25.01
N ALA A 355 11.12 -10.68 -24.33
CA ALA A 355 11.50 -9.35 -23.88
C ALA A 355 11.60 -9.27 -22.36
N THR A 356 12.68 -8.65 -21.87
CA THR A 356 12.75 -8.20 -20.48
C THR A 356 12.11 -6.83 -20.41
N LEU A 357 11.05 -6.75 -19.62
CA LEU A 357 10.34 -5.51 -19.35
C LEU A 357 10.99 -4.82 -18.16
N PHE A 358 11.12 -3.50 -18.24
CA PHE A 358 11.55 -2.68 -17.12
C PHE A 358 10.65 -1.46 -17.02
N GLY A 359 10.48 -0.90 -15.82
CA GLY A 359 9.52 0.19 -15.58
C GLY A 359 9.76 0.92 -14.27
N ALA A 360 8.86 1.86 -13.93
CA ALA A 360 9.01 2.74 -12.77
C ALA A 360 10.42 3.36 -12.67
N THR A 361 11.06 3.56 -13.82
CA THR A 361 12.48 3.85 -13.93
C THR A 361 12.73 5.31 -13.61
N PHE A 362 13.69 5.56 -12.74
CA PHE A 362 14.18 6.90 -12.41
C PHE A 362 15.68 6.85 -12.19
N ALA A 363 16.37 7.90 -12.60
CA ALA A 363 17.77 8.12 -12.32
C ALA A 363 18.03 9.62 -12.09
N ALA A 364 18.94 9.94 -11.17
CA ALA A 364 19.24 11.32 -10.80
C ALA A 364 19.90 12.13 -11.93
N THR A 365 20.69 11.46 -12.78
CA THR A 365 21.40 12.09 -13.90
C THR A 365 21.37 11.22 -15.16
N ALA A 366 21.72 11.80 -16.31
CA ALA A 366 21.89 11.06 -17.57
C ALA A 366 22.99 9.99 -17.48
N GLY A 367 24.04 10.23 -16.68
CA GLY A 367 25.07 9.23 -16.39
C GLY A 367 24.51 8.04 -15.61
N ASP A 368 23.77 8.33 -14.54
CA ASP A 368 23.13 7.29 -13.73
C ASP A 368 22.12 6.48 -14.53
N LEU A 369 21.38 7.11 -15.44
CA LEU A 369 20.43 6.40 -16.31
C LEU A 369 21.17 5.45 -17.26
N ARG A 370 22.27 5.89 -17.88
CA ARG A 370 23.08 5.06 -18.78
C ARG A 370 23.60 3.81 -18.07
N ASP A 371 24.11 3.98 -16.86
CA ASP A 371 24.68 2.88 -16.07
C ASP A 371 23.58 1.94 -15.54
N LEU A 372 22.42 2.48 -15.16
CA LEU A 372 21.22 1.73 -14.81
C LEU A 372 20.73 0.88 -15.99
N LEU A 373 20.60 1.46 -17.19
CA LEU A 373 20.21 0.74 -18.40
C LEU A 373 21.23 -0.36 -18.76
N SER A 374 22.52 -0.10 -18.57
CA SER A 374 23.57 -1.09 -18.78
C SER A 374 23.47 -2.24 -17.75
N ALA A 375 23.04 -1.98 -16.52
CA ALA A 375 22.81 -3.01 -15.52
C ALA A 375 21.56 -3.86 -15.83
N ILE A 376 20.49 -3.23 -16.32
CA ILE A 376 19.29 -3.93 -16.80
C ILE A 376 19.64 -4.84 -17.99
N GLU A 377 20.45 -4.35 -18.94
CA GLU A 377 20.92 -5.11 -20.10
C GLU A 377 21.72 -6.36 -19.71
N ARG A 378 22.66 -6.24 -18.77
CA ARG A 378 23.42 -7.41 -18.27
C ARG A 378 22.50 -8.48 -17.69
N ARG A 379 21.58 -8.07 -16.81
CA ARG A 379 20.62 -8.99 -16.19
C ARG A 379 19.74 -9.68 -17.23
N ALA A 380 19.19 -8.92 -18.19
CA ALA A 380 18.37 -9.47 -19.26
C ALA A 380 19.14 -10.49 -20.12
N GLY A 381 20.43 -10.24 -20.36
CA GLY A 381 21.32 -11.19 -21.05
C GLY A 381 21.51 -12.49 -20.27
N ASP A 382 21.70 -12.40 -18.95
CA ASP A 382 21.82 -13.57 -18.07
C ASP A 382 20.53 -14.41 -18.04
N ASP A 383 19.36 -13.76 -18.16
CA ASP A 383 18.03 -14.40 -18.23
C ASP A 383 17.66 -14.92 -19.64
N GLY A 384 18.58 -14.82 -20.60
CA GLY A 384 18.41 -15.28 -21.99
C GLY A 384 17.42 -14.47 -22.81
N SER A 385 17.19 -13.21 -22.44
CA SER A 385 16.30 -12.30 -23.16
C SER A 385 16.90 -11.87 -24.50
N ALA A 386 16.04 -11.69 -25.51
CA ALA A 386 16.46 -11.22 -26.83
C ALA A 386 16.28 -9.70 -26.99
N GLU A 387 15.50 -9.08 -26.10
CA GLU A 387 15.15 -7.66 -26.21
C GLU A 387 14.85 -7.04 -24.85
N LEU A 388 15.17 -5.76 -24.70
CA LEU A 388 14.68 -4.90 -23.64
C LEU A 388 13.49 -4.08 -24.14
N PHE A 389 12.43 -3.98 -23.36
CA PHE A 389 11.28 -3.14 -23.66
C PHE A 389 10.91 -2.32 -22.42
N GLY A 390 10.84 -1.00 -22.56
CA GLY A 390 10.43 -0.15 -21.45
C GLY A 390 10.70 1.33 -21.71
N PRO A 391 10.47 2.20 -20.71
CA PRO A 391 9.90 1.85 -19.42
C PRO A 391 8.40 1.50 -19.53
N VAL A 392 7.95 0.42 -18.91
CA VAL A 392 6.54 0.01 -18.77
C VAL A 392 6.24 -0.39 -17.33
N SER A 393 5.24 0.24 -16.74
CA SER A 393 4.69 -0.16 -15.45
C SER A 393 3.76 -1.35 -15.63
N LEU A 394 4.38 -2.53 -15.73
CA LEU A 394 3.82 -3.84 -16.13
C LEU A 394 3.71 -4.02 -17.65
N LEU A 395 2.74 -3.38 -18.31
CA LEU A 395 2.45 -3.63 -19.73
C LEU A 395 2.21 -2.32 -20.52
N PRO A 396 2.45 -2.31 -21.85
CA PRO A 396 2.27 -1.11 -22.68
C PRO A 396 0.83 -0.60 -22.75
N ASN A 397 -0.16 -1.49 -22.56
CA ASN A 397 -1.59 -1.16 -22.51
C ASN A 397 -2.08 -0.72 -21.11
N GLN A 398 -1.17 -0.58 -20.14
CA GLN A 398 -1.50 -0.14 -18.78
C GLN A 398 -0.93 1.25 -18.49
N MET A 399 0.40 1.36 -18.35
CA MET A 399 1.07 2.60 -17.98
C MET A 399 2.56 2.50 -18.31
N GLY A 400 3.20 3.60 -18.67
CA GLY A 400 4.65 3.68 -18.85
C GLY A 400 5.05 4.77 -19.80
N GLY A 401 6.20 4.56 -20.44
CA GLY A 401 6.82 5.40 -21.45
C GLY A 401 7.54 6.62 -20.90
N VAL A 402 8.02 7.43 -21.82
CA VAL A 402 8.85 8.62 -21.60
C VAL A 402 8.25 9.76 -22.41
N ILE A 403 8.10 10.93 -21.79
CA ILE A 403 7.73 12.14 -22.51
C ILE A 403 8.92 12.66 -23.32
N THR A 404 8.66 13.04 -24.57
CA THR A 404 9.64 13.56 -25.54
C THR A 404 9.48 15.04 -25.83
N SER A 405 8.39 15.64 -25.36
CA SER A 405 8.11 17.07 -25.46
C SER A 405 7.13 17.51 -24.36
N GLY A 406 6.95 18.81 -24.17
CA GLY A 406 6.05 19.33 -23.16
C GLY A 406 6.59 19.23 -21.72
N PHE A 407 7.93 19.23 -21.55
CA PHE A 407 8.58 19.04 -20.24
C PHE A 407 8.16 20.05 -19.16
N GLY A 408 7.75 21.26 -19.57
CA GLY A 408 7.23 22.31 -18.68
C GLY A 408 5.77 22.11 -18.24
N GLU A 409 5.05 21.17 -18.84
CA GLU A 409 3.69 20.83 -18.47
C GLU A 409 3.69 19.71 -17.44
N ARG A 410 2.85 19.84 -16.40
CA ARG A 410 2.72 18.78 -15.38
C ARG A 410 2.21 17.48 -15.99
N GLY A 411 2.73 16.36 -15.51
CA GLY A 411 2.10 15.06 -15.70
C GLY A 411 0.74 15.00 -15.00
N PHE A 412 0.02 13.90 -15.19
CA PHE A 412 -1.24 13.61 -14.51
C PHE A 412 -1.32 12.11 -14.18
N MET A 413 -2.30 11.71 -13.36
CA MET A 413 -2.51 10.30 -13.01
C MET A 413 -2.53 9.42 -14.26
N ASP A 414 -1.82 8.29 -14.20
CA ASP A 414 -1.61 7.34 -15.30
C ASP A 414 -0.85 7.90 -16.53
N SER A 415 -0.11 9.00 -16.37
CA SER A 415 0.83 9.56 -17.36
C SER A 415 2.23 9.68 -16.76
N PRO A 416 3.30 9.40 -17.54
CA PRO A 416 4.66 9.64 -17.08
C PRO A 416 4.98 11.14 -17.04
N TRP A 417 6.05 11.48 -16.33
CA TRP A 417 6.80 12.72 -16.49
C TRP A 417 8.28 12.40 -16.32
N ASN A 418 9.14 13.08 -17.07
CA ASN A 418 10.60 12.97 -16.94
C ASN A 418 11.27 14.27 -17.39
N HIS A 419 12.54 14.42 -17.01
CA HIS A 419 13.39 15.52 -17.48
C HIS A 419 13.65 15.44 -18.99
N GLU A 420 13.95 16.59 -19.60
CA GLU A 420 14.22 16.74 -21.04
C GLU A 420 15.38 15.89 -21.55
N TRP A 421 16.37 15.60 -20.70
CA TRP A 421 17.54 14.81 -21.07
C TRP A 421 17.24 13.30 -21.18
N VAL A 422 16.11 12.81 -20.66
CA VAL A 422 15.83 11.37 -20.54
C VAL A 422 15.67 10.67 -21.90
N PRO A 423 14.88 11.18 -22.88
CA PRO A 423 14.78 10.54 -24.20
C PRO A 423 16.12 10.37 -24.90
N ALA A 424 16.94 11.42 -24.91
CA ALA A 424 18.26 11.39 -25.54
C ALA A 424 19.22 10.40 -24.83
N ALA A 425 19.08 10.23 -23.52
CA ALA A 425 19.86 9.25 -22.77
C ALA A 425 19.49 7.80 -23.11
N TYR A 426 18.21 7.50 -23.36
CA TYR A 426 17.79 6.19 -23.88
C TYR A 426 18.39 5.92 -25.27
N GLU A 427 18.29 6.90 -26.17
CA GLU A 427 18.82 6.78 -27.53
C GLU A 427 20.34 6.60 -27.56
N ALA A 428 21.06 7.36 -26.73
CA ALA A 428 22.50 7.22 -26.55
C ALA A 428 22.90 5.85 -25.97
N ALA A 429 22.00 5.17 -25.25
CA ALA A 429 22.18 3.81 -24.76
C ALA A 429 21.82 2.73 -25.81
N GLY A 430 21.47 3.12 -27.04
CA GLY A 430 21.15 2.23 -28.14
C GLY A 430 19.69 1.77 -28.18
N PHE A 431 18.81 2.41 -27.41
CA PHE A 431 17.38 2.16 -27.52
C PHE A 431 16.76 2.92 -28.69
N VAL A 432 15.74 2.33 -29.31
CA VAL A 432 14.96 2.90 -30.40
C VAL A 432 13.55 3.19 -29.90
N ARG A 433 13.00 4.34 -30.30
CA ARG A 433 11.61 4.72 -30.00
C ARG A 433 10.63 3.72 -30.60
N TRP A 434 9.58 3.42 -29.86
CA TRP A 434 8.50 2.55 -30.26
C TRP A 434 7.17 3.15 -29.84
N HIS A 435 6.19 3.09 -30.76
CA HIS A 435 4.84 3.61 -30.57
C HIS A 435 4.83 5.08 -30.10
N GLU A 436 5.14 5.98 -31.02
CA GLU A 436 5.01 7.41 -30.75
C GLU A 436 3.54 7.81 -30.60
N SER A 437 3.23 8.47 -29.50
CA SER A 437 1.90 8.88 -29.10
C SER A 437 1.95 10.27 -28.50
N ASP A 438 0.78 10.85 -28.25
CA ASP A 438 0.66 12.12 -27.54
C ASP A 438 -0.40 11.99 -26.44
N SER A 439 -0.13 12.56 -25.27
CA SER A 439 -1.19 12.93 -24.32
C SER A 439 -1.83 14.23 -24.77
N TRP A 440 -3.04 14.54 -24.31
CA TRP A 440 -3.80 15.69 -24.83
C TRP A 440 -4.45 16.50 -23.70
N ILE A 441 -4.71 17.77 -23.98
CA ILE A 441 -5.49 18.64 -23.11
C ILE A 441 -6.51 19.46 -23.91
N ALA A 442 -7.77 19.43 -23.46
CA ALA A 442 -8.84 20.28 -23.94
C ALA A 442 -9.28 21.22 -22.81
N ARG A 443 -9.16 22.54 -23.03
CA ARG A 443 -9.65 23.56 -22.08
C ARG A 443 -11.10 23.89 -22.41
N LEU A 444 -11.99 23.77 -21.43
CA LEU A 444 -13.45 23.81 -21.62
C LEU A 444 -14.06 25.22 -21.51
N GLY A 445 -13.26 26.28 -21.53
CA GLY A 445 -13.73 27.67 -21.42
C GLY A 445 -14.46 28.20 -22.67
N GLY A 446 -15.39 29.13 -22.47
CA GLY A 446 -16.07 29.89 -23.54
C GLY A 446 -17.21 29.13 -24.24
N ASP A 447 -18.33 29.83 -24.42
CA ASP A 447 -19.64 29.44 -25.00
C ASP A 447 -20.52 28.42 -24.24
N PRO A 448 -21.86 28.66 -24.20
CA PRO A 448 -22.82 27.68 -23.73
C PRO A 448 -22.78 26.43 -24.62
N ALA A 449 -23.01 25.28 -23.98
CA ALA A 449 -22.81 23.94 -24.55
C ALA A 449 -23.20 23.81 -26.02
N SER A 450 -22.37 23.08 -26.78
CA SER A 450 -22.89 22.37 -27.95
C SER A 450 -24.15 21.61 -27.49
N ALA A 451 -25.27 21.75 -28.21
CA ALA A 451 -26.53 21.14 -27.78
C ALA A 451 -26.27 19.68 -27.38
N GLY A 452 -26.64 19.32 -26.14
CA GLY A 452 -26.44 17.97 -25.60
C GLY A 452 -27.04 16.90 -26.52
N VAL A 453 -26.74 15.62 -26.26
CA VAL A 453 -27.26 14.56 -27.11
C VAL A 453 -28.78 14.50 -27.03
N SER A 454 -29.47 14.69 -28.16
CA SER A 454 -30.93 14.69 -28.19
C SER A 454 -31.48 13.26 -28.14
N ALA A 455 -32.73 13.09 -27.68
CA ALA A 455 -33.40 11.79 -27.71
C ALA A 455 -33.46 11.22 -29.15
N THR A 456 -33.69 12.09 -30.13
CA THR A 456 -33.72 11.73 -31.55
C THR A 456 -32.37 11.25 -32.07
N ASP A 457 -31.25 11.84 -31.62
CA ASP A 457 -29.90 11.35 -31.97
C ASP A 457 -29.69 9.91 -31.47
N LEU A 458 -30.12 9.63 -30.25
CA LEU A 458 -30.02 8.29 -29.63
C LEU A 458 -30.94 7.26 -30.31
N GLU A 459 -32.16 7.66 -30.66
CA GLU A 459 -33.12 6.82 -31.39
C GLU A 459 -32.59 6.45 -32.77
N ARG A 460 -32.10 7.43 -33.55
CA ARG A 460 -31.49 7.18 -34.86
C ARG A 460 -30.28 6.25 -34.77
N ALA A 461 -29.48 6.39 -33.72
CA ALA A 461 -28.33 5.53 -33.48
C ALA A 461 -28.72 4.15 -32.89
N GLY A 462 -29.99 3.92 -32.55
CA GLY A 462 -30.46 2.66 -31.97
C GLY A 462 -29.94 2.39 -30.56
N ILE A 463 -29.51 3.41 -29.82
CA ILE A 463 -28.86 3.26 -28.51
C ILE A 463 -29.60 4.02 -27.41
N ARG A 464 -29.24 3.71 -26.16
CA ARG A 464 -29.50 4.55 -24.98
C ARG A 464 -28.20 4.72 -24.20
N ILE A 465 -28.00 5.89 -23.59
CA ILE A 465 -26.84 6.14 -22.74
C ILE A 465 -27.14 5.69 -21.31
N ARG A 466 -26.23 4.91 -20.72
CA ARG A 466 -26.27 4.49 -19.32
C ARG A 466 -25.05 5.02 -18.59
N ARG A 467 -25.27 5.79 -17.53
CA ARG A 467 -24.22 6.21 -16.58
C ARG A 467 -23.81 5.03 -15.68
N ALA A 468 -22.53 4.94 -15.36
CA ALA A 468 -22.03 4.00 -14.37
C ALA A 468 -22.62 4.29 -12.98
N SER A 469 -22.65 3.28 -12.12
CA SER A 469 -23.28 3.34 -10.80
C SER A 469 -22.36 2.82 -9.72
N ARG A 470 -22.28 3.57 -8.61
CA ARG A 470 -21.52 3.14 -7.41
C ARG A 470 -22.05 1.83 -6.83
N ILE A 471 -23.37 1.64 -6.91
CA ILE A 471 -24.05 0.46 -6.38
C ILE A 471 -23.77 -0.76 -7.27
N ARG A 472 -23.77 -0.57 -8.61
CA ARG A 472 -23.58 -1.64 -9.59
C ARG A 472 -22.16 -1.69 -10.18
N HIS A 473 -21.18 -1.11 -9.50
CA HIS A 473 -19.81 -0.97 -10.00
C HIS A 473 -19.20 -2.30 -10.46
N ARG A 474 -19.51 -3.43 -9.79
CA ARG A 474 -19.02 -4.75 -10.20
C ARG A 474 -19.47 -5.14 -11.60
N ARG A 475 -20.71 -4.80 -11.96
CA ARG A 475 -21.24 -5.01 -13.32
C ARG A 475 -20.57 -4.05 -14.29
N ASP A 476 -20.47 -2.78 -13.93
CA ASP A 476 -19.89 -1.76 -14.81
C ASP A 476 -18.41 -2.03 -15.11
N VAL A 477 -17.63 -2.51 -14.13
CA VAL A 477 -16.24 -2.96 -14.31
C VAL A 477 -16.16 -4.20 -15.20
N ARG A 478 -17.11 -5.15 -15.07
CA ARG A 478 -17.19 -6.32 -15.96
C ARG A 478 -17.48 -5.91 -17.40
N ASP A 479 -18.46 -5.03 -17.60
CA ASP A 479 -18.86 -4.51 -18.92
C ASP A 479 -17.68 -3.73 -19.54
N LEU A 480 -17.01 -2.88 -18.76
CA LEU A 480 -15.80 -2.15 -19.16
C LEU A 480 -14.71 -3.11 -19.65
N ARG A 481 -14.40 -4.17 -18.90
CA ARG A 481 -13.39 -5.16 -19.29
C ARG A 481 -13.73 -5.83 -20.61
N ALA A 482 -14.97 -6.32 -20.76
CA ALA A 482 -15.40 -7.00 -21.97
C ALA A 482 -15.32 -6.09 -23.19
N LEU A 483 -15.81 -4.86 -23.07
CA LEU A 483 -15.74 -3.86 -24.13
C LEU A 483 -14.31 -3.44 -24.46
N THR A 484 -13.44 -3.28 -23.45
CA THR A 484 -12.04 -2.91 -23.65
C THR A 484 -11.30 -4.01 -24.40
N ASN A 485 -11.41 -5.27 -23.93
CA ASN A 485 -10.77 -6.40 -24.60
C ASN A 485 -11.21 -6.49 -26.07
N ALA A 486 -12.52 -6.39 -26.34
CA ALA A 486 -13.05 -6.47 -27.70
C ALA A 486 -12.69 -5.26 -28.59
N ALA A 487 -12.63 -4.04 -28.02
CA ALA A 487 -12.34 -2.84 -28.78
C ALA A 487 -10.86 -2.73 -29.21
N PHE A 488 -9.95 -3.32 -28.42
CA PHE A 488 -8.50 -3.18 -28.60
C PHE A 488 -7.77 -4.47 -28.98
N GLU A 489 -8.48 -5.60 -29.13
CA GLU A 489 -7.92 -6.92 -29.47
C GLU A 489 -6.99 -6.90 -30.71
N GLN A 490 -7.33 -6.08 -31.70
CA GLN A 490 -6.59 -5.97 -32.96
C GLN A 490 -5.25 -5.24 -32.84
N LEU A 491 -5.01 -4.53 -31.72
CA LEU A 491 -3.75 -3.83 -31.53
C LEU A 491 -2.60 -4.84 -31.36
N PRO A 492 -1.47 -4.68 -32.08
CA PRO A 492 -0.39 -5.66 -32.09
C PRO A 492 0.22 -5.98 -30.73
N TYR A 493 0.15 -5.05 -29.78
CA TYR A 493 0.72 -5.16 -28.44
C TYR A 493 -0.32 -5.38 -27.34
N TYR A 494 -1.61 -5.42 -27.69
CA TYR A 494 -2.66 -5.51 -26.69
C TYR A 494 -2.74 -6.93 -26.13
N THR A 495 -2.46 -7.03 -24.83
CA THR A 495 -2.65 -8.25 -24.05
C THR A 495 -4.04 -8.23 -23.44
N GLU A 496 -4.74 -9.36 -23.51
CA GLU A 496 -6.09 -9.46 -22.97
C GLU A 496 -6.08 -9.17 -21.46
N ILE A 497 -6.91 -8.21 -21.02
CA ILE A 497 -7.02 -7.84 -19.62
C ILE A 497 -7.88 -8.86 -18.88
N SER A 498 -7.27 -9.54 -17.91
CA SER A 498 -7.92 -10.48 -17.02
C SER A 498 -8.85 -9.77 -16.02
N ALA A 499 -9.72 -10.54 -15.38
CA ALA A 499 -10.60 -10.00 -14.34
C ALA A 499 -9.82 -9.57 -13.08
N GLU A 500 -8.62 -10.09 -12.84
CA GLU A 500 -7.77 -9.66 -11.72
C GLU A 500 -7.07 -8.34 -12.04
N GLU A 501 -6.47 -8.22 -13.23
CA GLU A 501 -5.85 -6.99 -13.72
C GLU A 501 -6.84 -5.83 -13.74
N MET A 502 -8.04 -6.05 -14.29
CA MET A 502 -9.07 -5.01 -14.32
C MET A 502 -9.52 -4.60 -12.90
N ARG A 503 -9.60 -5.55 -11.96
CA ARG A 503 -9.93 -5.21 -10.56
C ARG A 503 -8.84 -4.39 -9.91
N ALA A 504 -7.57 -4.70 -10.18
CA ALA A 504 -6.45 -3.94 -9.66
C ALA A 504 -6.41 -2.52 -10.26
N ALA A 505 -6.61 -2.40 -11.58
CA ALA A 505 -6.65 -1.10 -12.27
C ALA A 505 -7.85 -0.22 -11.86
N THR A 506 -8.97 -0.84 -11.45
CA THR A 506 -10.17 -0.12 -10.98
C THR A 506 -10.28 -0.02 -9.46
N ASP A 507 -9.28 -0.50 -8.72
CA ASP A 507 -9.25 -0.39 -7.26
C ASP A 507 -9.14 1.08 -6.85
N GLY A 508 -9.90 1.49 -5.83
CA GLY A 508 -10.02 2.90 -5.44
C GLY A 508 -10.75 3.82 -6.43
N LEU A 509 -10.86 3.45 -7.73
CA LEU A 509 -11.52 4.25 -8.78
C LEU A 509 -12.96 4.61 -8.42
N ILE A 510 -13.70 3.68 -7.81
CA ILE A 510 -15.10 3.86 -7.41
C ILE A 510 -15.27 5.03 -6.44
N ALA A 511 -14.27 5.28 -5.60
CA ALA A 511 -14.28 6.39 -4.65
C ALA A 511 -14.11 7.75 -5.35
N LEU A 512 -13.38 7.76 -6.47
CA LEU A 512 -13.13 8.94 -7.31
C LEU A 512 -14.24 9.16 -8.35
N MET A 513 -14.88 8.08 -8.79
CA MET A 513 -15.78 8.04 -9.94
C MET A 513 -16.82 9.14 -9.90
N ASP A 514 -16.97 9.87 -11.01
CA ASP A 514 -18.13 10.74 -11.24
C ASP A 514 -19.07 10.05 -12.23
N PRO A 515 -20.33 9.69 -11.86
CA PRO A 515 -21.25 8.99 -12.76
C PRO A 515 -21.51 9.71 -14.08
N ASN A 516 -21.33 11.03 -14.13
CA ASN A 516 -21.47 11.82 -15.36
C ASN A 516 -20.26 11.70 -16.31
N LEU A 517 -19.16 11.11 -15.85
CA LEU A 517 -17.91 10.95 -16.61
C LEU A 517 -17.64 9.50 -17.02
N TRP A 518 -18.48 8.55 -16.60
CA TRP A 518 -18.38 7.14 -16.98
C TRP A 518 -19.69 6.69 -17.61
N LEU A 519 -19.67 6.57 -18.94
CA LEU A 519 -20.86 6.36 -19.77
C LEU A 519 -20.71 5.11 -20.63
N PHE A 520 -21.82 4.39 -20.82
CA PHE A 520 -21.97 3.26 -21.72
C PHE A 520 -23.05 3.56 -22.76
N ALA A 521 -22.82 3.20 -24.01
CA ALA A 521 -23.87 3.09 -25.01
C ALA A 521 -24.45 1.68 -24.95
N ILE A 522 -25.75 1.58 -24.70
CA ILE A 522 -26.48 0.32 -24.65
C ILE A 522 -27.31 0.22 -25.92
N ASP A 523 -27.12 -0.86 -26.66
CA ASP A 523 -27.92 -1.16 -27.84
C ASP A 523 -29.37 -1.45 -27.43
N ARG A 524 -30.34 -0.83 -28.13
CA ARG A 524 -31.76 -0.95 -27.77
C ARG A 524 -32.35 -2.30 -28.14
N ALA A 525 -31.83 -2.96 -29.17
CA ALA A 525 -32.34 -4.24 -29.64
C ALA A 525 -31.91 -5.40 -28.73
N SER A 526 -30.62 -5.47 -28.40
CA SER A 526 -30.03 -6.52 -27.56
C SER A 526 -30.06 -6.20 -26.07
N GLY A 527 -30.08 -4.92 -25.70
CA GLY A 527 -29.95 -4.49 -24.30
C GLY A 527 -28.52 -4.56 -23.76
N GLU A 528 -27.54 -4.91 -24.59
CA GLU A 528 -26.14 -5.08 -24.23
C GLU A 528 -25.31 -3.81 -24.46
N PRO A 529 -24.22 -3.59 -23.68
CA PRO A 529 -23.34 -2.46 -23.88
C PRO A 529 -22.46 -2.68 -25.13
N VAL A 530 -22.37 -1.67 -26.00
CA VAL A 530 -21.65 -1.75 -27.28
C VAL A 530 -20.53 -0.71 -27.43
N ALA A 531 -20.53 0.32 -26.60
CA ALA A 531 -19.46 1.32 -26.52
C ALA A 531 -19.39 1.95 -25.13
N PHE A 532 -18.27 2.59 -24.82
CA PHE A 532 -18.03 3.22 -23.52
C PHE A 532 -17.08 4.42 -23.62
N VAL A 533 -17.17 5.29 -22.61
CA VAL A 533 -16.17 6.31 -22.30
C VAL A 533 -16.00 6.40 -20.79
N LEU A 534 -14.76 6.42 -20.33
CA LEU A 534 -14.40 6.52 -18.92
C LEU A 534 -13.42 7.67 -18.72
N ALA A 535 -13.91 8.73 -18.07
CA ALA A 535 -13.11 9.78 -17.50
C ALA A 535 -13.34 9.87 -15.99
N VAL A 536 -12.35 10.43 -15.30
CA VAL A 536 -12.34 10.55 -13.83
C VAL A 536 -11.89 11.94 -13.41
N PRO A 537 -12.29 12.41 -12.21
CA PRO A 537 -11.73 13.63 -11.67
C PRO A 537 -10.21 13.52 -11.52
N ASP A 538 -9.49 14.58 -11.87
CA ASP A 538 -8.03 14.62 -11.72
C ASP A 538 -7.65 14.74 -10.24
N ILE A 539 -6.94 13.73 -9.71
CA ILE A 539 -6.43 13.70 -8.34
C ILE A 539 -4.91 13.91 -8.24
N THR A 540 -4.27 14.31 -9.33
CA THR A 540 -2.81 14.43 -9.45
C THR A 540 -2.21 15.27 -8.35
N ARG A 541 -2.84 16.41 -8.00
CA ARG A 541 -2.37 17.28 -6.91
C ARG A 541 -2.38 16.58 -5.55
N VAL A 542 -3.35 15.72 -5.31
CA VAL A 542 -3.43 14.93 -4.07
C VAL A 542 -2.31 13.89 -4.06
N LEU A 543 -2.09 13.20 -5.18
CA LEU A 543 -0.98 12.24 -5.34
C LEU A 543 0.39 12.90 -5.15
N GLN A 544 0.61 14.07 -5.76
CA GLN A 544 1.85 14.84 -5.63
C GLN A 544 2.13 15.19 -4.16
N ARG A 545 1.13 15.75 -3.46
CA ARG A 545 1.28 16.13 -2.03
C ARG A 545 1.50 14.94 -1.12
N SER A 546 0.86 13.80 -1.41
CA SER A 546 0.93 12.61 -0.55
C SER A 546 2.11 11.68 -0.89
N GLY A 547 2.82 11.94 -2.00
CA GLY A 547 3.87 11.05 -2.51
C GLY A 547 3.31 9.74 -3.06
N GLY A 548 2.14 9.78 -3.71
CA GLY A 548 1.50 8.61 -4.33
C GLY A 548 0.60 7.81 -3.38
N ARG A 549 0.30 8.34 -2.18
CA ARG A 549 -0.59 7.69 -1.21
C ARG A 549 -2.03 8.12 -1.44
N VAL A 550 -2.95 7.15 -1.47
CA VAL A 550 -4.40 7.41 -1.45
C VAL A 550 -4.99 6.67 -0.25
N GLY A 551 -4.79 7.23 0.94
CA GLY A 551 -5.39 6.74 2.17
C GLY A 551 -6.75 7.39 2.45
N VAL A 552 -7.28 7.14 3.64
CA VAL A 552 -8.54 7.76 4.09
C VAL A 552 -8.44 9.28 4.13
N ARG A 553 -7.29 9.85 4.52
CA ARG A 553 -7.08 11.31 4.56
C ARG A 553 -7.18 11.94 3.18
N GLU A 554 -6.48 11.35 2.21
CA GLU A 554 -6.46 11.81 0.84
C GLU A 554 -7.84 11.63 0.20
N LEU A 555 -8.51 10.50 0.45
CA LEU A 555 -9.89 10.28 0.01
C LEU A 555 -10.86 11.32 0.60
N LEU A 556 -10.75 11.63 1.89
CA LEU A 556 -11.56 12.69 2.50
C LEU A 556 -11.29 14.06 1.88
N THR A 557 -10.03 14.35 1.53
CA THR A 557 -9.67 15.59 0.82
C THR A 557 -10.32 15.63 -0.56
N ILE A 558 -10.23 14.55 -1.33
CA ILE A 558 -10.86 14.41 -2.64
C ILE A 558 -12.39 14.56 -2.54
N LEU A 559 -13.02 13.90 -1.58
CA LEU A 559 -14.47 13.96 -1.37
C LEU A 559 -14.93 15.35 -0.92
N ARG A 560 -14.17 16.00 -0.03
CA ARG A 560 -14.45 17.36 0.43
C ARG A 560 -14.35 18.36 -0.72
N ASP A 561 -13.27 18.29 -1.51
CA ASP A 561 -13.08 19.16 -2.66
C ASP A 561 -14.21 18.95 -3.69
N ARG A 562 -14.64 17.70 -3.90
CA ARG A 562 -15.82 17.38 -4.71
C ARG A 562 -17.12 17.95 -4.13
N MET A 563 -17.36 17.85 -2.83
CA MET A 563 -18.60 18.30 -2.20
C MET A 563 -18.71 19.83 -2.20
N LEU A 564 -17.61 20.52 -1.85
CA LEU A 564 -17.55 21.98 -1.81
C LEU A 564 -17.61 22.60 -3.21
N ARG A 565 -17.01 21.95 -4.22
CA ARG A 565 -16.96 22.47 -5.61
C ARG A 565 -18.06 21.89 -6.51
N GLY A 566 -18.77 20.86 -6.08
CA GLY A 566 -19.78 20.12 -6.87
C GLY A 566 -21.24 20.38 -6.48
N GLY A 567 -21.50 21.15 -5.41
CA GLY A 567 -22.83 21.69 -5.14
C GLY A 567 -23.03 22.95 -5.99
N GLY A 568 -24.14 23.04 -6.74
CA GLY A 568 -24.47 24.15 -7.66
C GLY A 568 -24.62 25.56 -7.04
N ARG A 569 -23.87 25.90 -5.99
CA ARG A 569 -23.66 27.28 -5.50
C ARG A 569 -22.46 27.91 -6.21
N ALA A 570 -22.37 27.75 -7.53
CA ALA A 570 -21.59 28.65 -8.36
C ALA A 570 -22.46 29.88 -8.68
N SER A 571 -22.79 30.73 -7.70
CA SER A 571 -23.32 32.07 -8.00
C SER A 571 -23.23 33.15 -6.91
N LEU A 572 -22.73 32.88 -5.69
CA LEU A 572 -22.57 33.94 -4.69
C LEU A 572 -21.19 33.87 -4.04
N GLY A 573 -20.24 34.61 -4.62
CA GLY A 573 -18.95 34.88 -3.99
C GLY A 573 -17.69 34.59 -4.80
N ALA A 574 -17.72 34.60 -6.13
CA ALA A 574 -16.49 34.64 -6.93
C ALA A 574 -15.95 36.08 -7.00
N SER A 575 -15.46 36.59 -5.88
CA SER A 575 -14.54 37.72 -5.84
C SER A 575 -13.72 37.65 -4.55
N ARG A 576 -12.71 36.76 -4.57
CA ARG A 576 -11.43 36.91 -3.84
C ARG A 576 -10.57 35.67 -4.05
N GLY A 577 -9.58 35.78 -4.94
CA GLY A 577 -8.49 34.82 -5.06
C GLY A 577 -8.40 34.12 -6.42
N SER A 578 -8.22 34.89 -7.50
CA SER A 578 -7.75 34.35 -8.78
C SER A 578 -6.32 33.79 -8.61
N GLY A 579 -6.22 32.47 -8.43
CA GLY A 579 -5.00 31.70 -8.59
C GLY A 579 -5.25 30.52 -9.52
N ALA A 580 -4.23 30.12 -10.29
CA ALA A 580 -4.29 28.97 -11.22
C ALA A 580 -4.60 27.62 -10.52
N ASP A 581 -4.60 27.57 -9.19
CA ASP A 581 -4.85 26.38 -8.36
C ASP A 581 -6.33 26.00 -8.18
N ASP A 582 -7.27 26.75 -8.80
CA ASP A 582 -8.71 26.54 -8.59
C ASP A 582 -9.43 25.78 -9.74
N ALA A 583 -8.69 25.35 -10.76
CA ALA A 583 -9.20 24.61 -11.91
C ALA A 583 -9.59 23.16 -11.54
N ARG A 584 -10.88 22.82 -11.64
CA ARG A 584 -11.35 21.44 -11.56
C ARG A 584 -11.09 20.76 -12.89
N GLU A 585 -10.23 19.74 -12.94
CA GLU A 585 -9.87 19.03 -14.17
C GLU A 585 -10.35 17.56 -14.12
N ALA A 586 -10.50 16.95 -15.30
CA ALA A 586 -10.78 15.53 -15.46
C ALA A 586 -9.74 14.86 -16.35
N ILE A 587 -9.55 13.56 -16.20
CA ILE A 587 -8.67 12.74 -17.03
C ILE A 587 -9.53 11.69 -17.72
N LEU A 588 -9.55 11.70 -19.05
CA LEU A 588 -10.01 10.59 -19.86
C LEU A 588 -8.99 9.47 -19.76
N LEU A 589 -9.41 8.33 -19.21
CA LEU A 589 -8.58 7.14 -19.09
C LEU A 589 -8.66 6.30 -20.36
N ILE A 590 -9.89 6.05 -20.86
CA ILE A 590 -10.12 5.16 -21.98
C ILE A 590 -11.52 5.35 -22.59
N HIS A 591 -11.64 5.08 -23.90
CA HIS A 591 -12.92 4.93 -24.61
C HIS A 591 -12.86 3.77 -25.58
N GLY A 592 -13.99 3.34 -26.12
CA GLY A 592 -13.98 2.32 -27.16
C GLY A 592 -15.38 1.90 -27.59
N ALA A 593 -15.42 1.17 -28.70
CA ALA A 593 -16.64 0.55 -29.22
C ALA A 593 -16.32 -0.82 -29.82
N LEU A 594 -17.27 -1.73 -29.74
CA LEU A 594 -17.17 -3.04 -30.38
C LEU A 594 -16.90 -2.87 -31.89
N PRO A 595 -16.05 -3.70 -32.51
CA PRO A 595 -15.75 -3.63 -33.94
C PRO A 595 -17.01 -3.57 -34.83
N SER A 596 -18.06 -4.31 -34.47
CA SER A 596 -19.33 -4.37 -35.20
C SER A 596 -20.11 -3.05 -35.28
N VAL A 597 -19.85 -2.11 -34.37
CA VAL A 597 -20.56 -0.81 -34.30
C VAL A 597 -19.64 0.40 -34.53
N GLN A 598 -18.36 0.17 -34.84
CA GLN A 598 -17.45 1.24 -35.24
C GLN A 598 -17.94 1.94 -36.52
N GLY A 599 -17.56 3.21 -36.70
CA GLY A 599 -18.01 4.04 -37.83
C GLY A 599 -19.44 4.57 -37.74
N ARG A 600 -20.28 4.09 -36.82
CA ARG A 600 -21.70 4.52 -36.68
C ARG A 600 -21.90 5.81 -35.85
N GLY A 601 -20.83 6.51 -35.50
CA GLY A 601 -20.90 7.74 -34.70
C GLY A 601 -21.23 7.58 -33.21
N ILE A 602 -21.44 6.36 -32.71
CA ILE A 602 -21.83 6.09 -31.31
C ILE A 602 -20.86 6.70 -30.28
N VAL A 603 -19.55 6.53 -30.47
CA VAL A 603 -18.53 7.11 -29.57
C VAL A 603 -18.60 8.65 -29.60
N SER A 604 -18.91 9.26 -30.74
CA SER A 604 -19.07 10.72 -30.83
C SER A 604 -20.25 11.21 -30.00
N LEU A 605 -21.36 10.44 -29.93
CA LEU A 605 -22.49 10.75 -29.05
C LEU A 605 -22.07 10.63 -27.57
N LEU A 606 -21.31 9.60 -27.20
CA LEU A 606 -20.79 9.47 -25.83
C LEU A 606 -19.87 10.65 -25.44
N TRP A 607 -19.05 11.15 -26.37
CA TRP A 607 -18.20 12.32 -26.13
C TRP A 607 -18.98 13.63 -25.97
N ARG A 608 -20.06 13.84 -26.73
CA ARG A 608 -20.97 14.99 -26.55
C ARG A 608 -21.66 14.96 -25.18
N GLU A 609 -22.09 13.77 -24.75
CA GLU A 609 -22.67 13.59 -23.42
C GLU A 609 -21.62 13.77 -22.32
N LEU A 610 -20.38 13.30 -22.54
CA LEU A 610 -19.25 13.52 -21.63
C LEU A 610 -18.95 15.01 -21.48
N GLU A 611 -18.90 15.77 -22.59
CA GLU A 611 -18.71 17.23 -22.57
C GLU A 611 -19.80 17.91 -21.73
N THR A 612 -21.05 17.50 -21.90
CA THR A 612 -22.19 17.99 -21.10
C THR A 612 -21.97 17.66 -19.62
N GLY A 613 -21.53 16.44 -19.29
CA GLY A 613 -21.20 16.03 -17.93
C GLY A 613 -20.05 16.82 -17.31
N LEU A 614 -19.01 17.12 -18.08
CA LEU A 614 -17.87 17.93 -17.67
C LEU A 614 -18.29 19.38 -17.37
N ARG A 615 -19.04 20.01 -18.29
CA ARG A 615 -19.51 21.39 -18.10
C ARG A 615 -20.44 21.52 -16.90
N ASN A 616 -21.43 20.63 -16.79
CA ASN A 616 -22.37 20.60 -15.65
C ASN A 616 -21.67 20.29 -14.32
N GLY A 617 -20.54 19.56 -14.36
CA GLY A 617 -19.69 19.31 -13.21
C GLY A 617 -18.75 20.47 -12.85
N GLY A 618 -18.74 21.57 -13.61
CA GLY A 618 -17.81 22.69 -13.39
C GLY A 618 -16.35 22.33 -13.69
N TYR A 619 -16.11 21.32 -14.54
CA TYR A 619 -14.76 20.99 -14.99
C TYR A 619 -14.29 22.03 -16.03
N THR A 620 -13.05 22.45 -15.89
CA THR A 620 -12.40 23.53 -16.65
C THR A 620 -11.46 23.00 -17.73
N ALA A 621 -10.99 21.76 -17.59
CA ALA A 621 -10.22 21.06 -18.61
C ALA A 621 -10.44 19.54 -18.54
N LEU A 622 -10.27 18.89 -19.70
CA LEU A 622 -10.16 17.45 -19.85
C LEU A 622 -8.76 17.12 -20.37
N ARG A 623 -8.00 16.33 -19.62
CA ARG A 623 -6.77 15.68 -20.08
C ARG A 623 -7.10 14.32 -20.64
N SER A 624 -6.33 13.83 -21.60
CA SER A 624 -6.40 12.45 -22.07
C SER A 624 -5.06 11.79 -21.90
N THR A 625 -5.09 10.54 -21.44
CA THR A 625 -3.96 9.60 -21.57
C THR A 625 -3.55 9.43 -23.03
N VAL A 626 -2.47 8.69 -23.25
CA VAL A 626 -1.77 8.60 -24.52
C VAL A 626 -2.65 8.05 -25.66
N ILE A 627 -2.61 8.73 -26.80
CA ILE A 627 -3.23 8.30 -28.06
C ILE A 627 -2.11 8.15 -29.08
N GLY A 628 -1.98 6.96 -29.67
CA GLY A 628 -1.01 6.69 -30.74
C GLY A 628 -1.21 7.61 -31.95
N ARG A 629 -0.12 8.13 -32.51
CA ARG A 629 -0.16 8.99 -33.72
C ARG A 629 -0.69 8.25 -34.95
N ASP A 630 -0.62 6.92 -34.92
CA ASP A 630 -1.19 6.00 -35.90
C ASP A 630 -2.71 5.79 -35.74
N ASN A 631 -3.34 6.36 -34.71
CA ASN A 631 -4.77 6.25 -34.43
C ASN A 631 -5.50 7.61 -34.49
N PRO A 632 -5.59 8.26 -35.67
CA PRO A 632 -6.25 9.56 -35.81
C PRO A 632 -7.77 9.48 -35.56
N ALA A 633 -8.38 8.29 -35.64
CA ALA A 633 -9.80 8.13 -35.31
C ALA A 633 -10.08 8.43 -33.83
N SER A 634 -9.16 8.04 -32.94
CA SER A 634 -9.26 8.28 -31.51
C SER A 634 -8.98 9.76 -31.15
N SER A 635 -7.95 10.38 -31.73
CA SER A 635 -7.57 11.78 -31.42
C SER A 635 -8.63 12.80 -31.86
N ARG A 636 -9.33 12.55 -32.98
CA ARG A 636 -10.42 13.41 -33.48
C ARG A 636 -11.49 13.73 -32.43
N HIS A 637 -11.71 12.84 -31.47
CA HIS A 637 -12.68 13.08 -30.41
C HIS A 637 -12.27 14.22 -29.48
N ILE A 638 -11.01 14.26 -29.04
CA ILE A 638 -10.50 15.33 -28.18
C ILE A 638 -10.21 16.61 -28.97
N GLU A 639 -9.78 16.50 -30.23
CA GLU A 639 -9.62 17.65 -31.14
C GLU A 639 -10.94 18.43 -31.33
N ARG A 640 -12.09 17.73 -31.38
CA ARG A 640 -13.42 18.38 -31.43
C ARG A 640 -13.75 19.19 -30.18
N LEU A 641 -13.16 18.83 -29.03
CA LEU A 641 -13.20 19.64 -27.81
C LEU A 641 -12.12 20.73 -27.80
N ARG A 642 -11.54 21.06 -28.96
CA ARG A 642 -10.40 21.97 -29.12
C ARG A 642 -9.17 21.49 -28.33
N GLY A 643 -9.04 20.18 -28.20
CA GLY A 643 -7.89 19.54 -27.58
C GLY A 643 -6.63 19.70 -28.42
N VAL A 644 -5.51 19.91 -27.74
CA VAL A 644 -4.18 19.95 -28.34
C VAL A 644 -3.26 18.93 -27.68
N PRO A 645 -2.23 18.42 -28.39
CA PRO A 645 -1.20 17.59 -27.77
C PRO A 645 -0.55 18.33 -26.58
N LEU A 646 -0.34 17.60 -25.49
CA LEU A 646 0.25 18.10 -24.25
C LEU A 646 1.69 17.60 -24.09
N HIS A 647 1.87 16.28 -24.07
CA HIS A 647 3.18 15.63 -24.05
C HIS A 647 3.30 14.69 -25.23
N GLY A 648 4.36 14.85 -26.03
CA GLY A 648 4.83 13.77 -26.89
C GLY A 648 5.33 12.62 -26.02
N HIS A 649 5.05 11.39 -26.43
CA HIS A 649 5.26 10.20 -25.61
C HIS A 649 5.77 9.04 -26.47
N THR A 650 6.67 8.23 -25.91
CA THR A 650 7.16 7.02 -26.57
C THR A 650 7.59 5.95 -25.56
N TYR A 651 7.61 4.70 -25.99
CA TYR A 651 8.34 3.63 -25.30
C TYR A 651 9.66 3.38 -26.02
N PHE A 652 10.56 2.63 -25.40
CA PHE A 652 11.86 2.30 -25.96
C PHE A 652 12.06 0.79 -26.05
N ARG A 653 12.73 0.36 -27.12
CA ARG A 653 13.13 -1.03 -27.34
C ARG A 653 14.62 -1.12 -27.68
N LYS A 654 15.29 -2.17 -27.23
CA LYS A 654 16.68 -2.46 -27.58
C LYS A 654 16.86 -3.96 -27.78
N ARG A 655 17.30 -4.38 -28.97
CA ARG A 655 17.66 -5.78 -29.22
C ARG A 655 18.99 -6.09 -28.55
N LEU A 656 19.04 -7.23 -27.86
CA LEU A 656 20.26 -7.75 -27.27
C LEU A 656 20.98 -8.58 -28.34
N GLY A 657 22.19 -8.19 -28.71
CA GLY A 657 22.99 -8.94 -29.67
C GLY A 657 23.26 -10.34 -29.10
N GLY A 658 22.78 -11.37 -29.79
CA GLY A 658 23.10 -12.75 -29.43
C GLY A 658 24.61 -12.88 -29.39
N ALA A 659 25.17 -13.24 -28.23
CA ALA A 659 26.55 -13.68 -28.16
C ALA A 659 26.68 -14.84 -29.16
N SER A 660 27.23 -14.56 -30.34
CA SER A 660 27.85 -15.56 -31.18
C SER A 660 28.79 -16.29 -30.24
N ARG A 661 28.43 -17.52 -29.89
CA ARG A 661 29.37 -18.50 -29.37
C ARG A 661 30.49 -18.55 -30.41
N ARG A 662 31.56 -17.79 -30.17
CA ARG A 662 32.87 -18.08 -30.75
C ARG A 662 33.24 -19.44 -30.21
N ALA A 663 32.83 -20.48 -30.94
CA ALA A 663 33.38 -21.81 -30.82
C ALA A 663 34.84 -21.73 -31.31
N GLY A 664 35.72 -21.31 -30.42
CA GLY A 664 37.12 -21.71 -30.47
C GLY A 664 37.16 -23.19 -30.11
N GLY A 665 37.36 -24.04 -31.11
CA GLY A 665 37.41 -25.48 -30.94
C GLY A 665 37.74 -26.15 -32.25
N ALA A 666 39.03 -26.14 -32.60
CA ALA A 666 39.56 -26.95 -33.69
C ALA A 666 39.24 -28.43 -33.45
N ALA A 667 38.64 -29.10 -34.44
CA ALA A 667 38.76 -30.53 -34.61
C ALA A 667 38.75 -30.86 -36.11
N ARG A 668 39.78 -31.61 -36.51
CA ARG A 668 40.12 -32.01 -37.86
C ARG A 668 39.12 -33.03 -38.42
N GLY A 669 38.82 -32.87 -39.71
CA GLY A 669 38.81 -33.90 -40.75
C GLY A 669 38.11 -35.24 -40.49
N ALA A 670 37.04 -35.49 -41.23
CA ALA A 670 36.79 -36.79 -41.89
C ALA A 670 35.85 -36.58 -43.09
N THR A 671 36.28 -37.14 -44.21
CA THR A 671 35.65 -37.21 -45.53
C THR A 671 34.46 -38.17 -45.59
N GLY A 672 33.50 -37.90 -46.48
CA GLY A 672 32.48 -38.87 -46.94
C GLY A 672 31.14 -38.18 -47.22
N SER A 673 30.90 -37.75 -48.46
CA SER A 673 30.07 -38.43 -49.46
C SER A 673 28.62 -37.90 -49.51
N ASP A 674 28.36 -37.04 -50.50
CA ASP A 674 27.10 -36.95 -51.26
C ASP A 674 26.66 -38.35 -51.75
N PRO A 675 25.35 -38.63 -51.99
CA PRO A 675 24.55 -37.87 -52.97
C PRO A 675 23.03 -37.74 -52.70
N GLU A 676 22.38 -36.91 -53.55
CA GLU A 676 20.99 -37.00 -54.07
C GLU A 676 19.83 -37.01 -53.04
N SER A 677 18.67 -36.39 -53.23
CA SER A 677 17.90 -36.01 -54.42
C SER A 677 16.72 -35.14 -53.97
N THR A 678 16.34 -34.16 -54.79
CA THR A 678 15.01 -33.50 -54.81
C THR A 678 13.90 -34.55 -55.00
N PRO A 679 12.62 -34.29 -54.63
CA PRO A 679 11.76 -33.51 -55.53
C PRO A 679 10.67 -32.63 -54.87
N GLU A 680 10.38 -31.50 -55.51
CA GLU A 680 9.06 -30.85 -55.58
C GLU A 680 8.02 -31.83 -56.18
N PRO A 681 6.71 -31.74 -55.88
CA PRO A 681 5.81 -30.76 -56.54
C PRO A 681 4.64 -30.35 -55.61
N GLU A 682 3.61 -29.56 -55.93
CA GLU A 682 3.01 -29.14 -57.20
C GLU A 682 2.08 -27.94 -56.90
N ARG A 683 2.04 -26.96 -57.79
CA ARG A 683 0.97 -25.96 -57.89
C ARG A 683 -0.21 -26.58 -58.63
N THR A 684 -1.42 -26.27 -58.19
CA THR A 684 -2.61 -26.33 -59.06
C THR A 684 -3.41 -25.04 -58.88
N ASP A 685 -3.54 -24.31 -59.99
CA ASP A 685 -4.44 -23.19 -60.19
C ASP A 685 -5.91 -23.68 -60.29
N ALA A 686 -6.83 -22.91 -59.72
CA ALA A 686 -8.19 -22.66 -60.21
C ALA A 686 -8.74 -21.38 -59.57
#